data_AF-A0A935UJH0-F1
#
_entry.id   AF-A0A935UJH0-F1
#
_cell.length_a   1.000
_cell.length_b   1.000
_cell.length_c   1.000
_cell.angle_alpha   90.00
_cell.angle_beta   90.00
_cell.angle_gamma   90.00
#
_symmetry.space_group_name_H-M   'P 1'
#
loop_
_entity.id
_entity.type
_entity.pdbx_description
1 polymer ?
#
loop_
_entity_poly.entity_id
_entity_poly.type
_entity_poly.pdbx_seq_one_letter_code
_entity_poly.pdbx_strand_id
1 'polypeptide(L)'
;MSADAVVSQHSSVAAKIALFRSLFRGRDDLYPRRFESLRSGKTGYSPACANEWVRGLCDKRAVRCQDCPSRRFLPLTDETIRQHLSGHDDCGREFVIGVYPMLLDETCFFLAVDFDKQDWRADIGAVRETCRQVGLPAAVERSRSGNGGHLWLFFAEAMPAVLARKLGAHILTETMERRPDIGLDSYDRFFPNQDTLPTGGLGNLIALPLQKRPRESDNSVFLDEQLLPWPDQWAFLSTMQTITRAAAEAIVRAAEQRGRVVGVRFPVLDEDTESDEEPWTAPPSRRRSEAPIVGPLPERLELVLGNEIYLARQGLPAALRNRLLRLAAFQNPEFYRAQAMRLPTFGKPRVISCAEEHPLHLGLPRGCLDEIQDLLGSLGIEYVLRDERHPGVPLSVTFQGTLRPQQAVAAEALAGHDQGVLAATTAFGKTVVAAWLIARRGVSTLVLVHRQQLLEQWVERLATFLGLPARAIGRIGGGRNRPNGTLDVALIQSLVRAGVVDDRVGEYGHLVVDESHHLPASSFEQLVRRAKARYVLGLSATVTRKDGHHPIVFMECGPVRHRVSAREQAAQRPFTHNVWVRPTAFHPPGAGDPDLRVQFHDLYEALIADDRRNRLIVDDVAAAVREGRSPVVLTERTRHLEQLAERLSPIVRHLVVLRGGMGRRQLQDALAQLVAIPESEERVVLATGGYLGEGFDDARLDTLFLTLPVSWRGTIAQYAGRLHRLHDSKREVRIYDYADLNVPMLARMFDRRCKGYEAVGYTILLPASAVPGWPPEVPLPVAAEWKRAYAASVQRLLRDGVDAPLGELFVHAACTFEEGDTGVERARSASEAFLYRRLQTLPETAGKFHLNVELPIPFDGRGAMEVDLLAAEARVAIEVDGPQHLADPAAYRRDRRKDALLQENGYLVLRFLSEDVGKHLDDVLNTLLRALAHRQRDPSPRHG
;
A
#
# COMPACT_ATOMS: atom_id res chain seq x y z
N MET A 1 -45.90 12.80 31.23
CA MET A 1 -46.31 14.18 31.55
C MET A 1 -46.12 15.01 30.29
N SER A 2 -47.20 15.67 29.84
CA SER A 2 -47.31 16.70 28.80
C SER A 2 -46.71 16.44 27.42
N ALA A 3 -47.52 16.60 26.37
CA ALA A 3 -47.06 16.89 25.02
C ALA A 3 -46.02 18.03 25.07
N ASP A 4 -44.86 17.83 24.43
CA ASP A 4 -43.78 18.81 24.41
C ASP A 4 -44.28 20.10 23.76
N ALA A 5 -44.40 21.16 24.57
CA ALA A 5 -44.72 22.48 24.06
C ALA A 5 -43.60 22.92 23.11
N VAL A 6 -43.98 23.37 21.90
CA VAL A 6 -43.07 23.95 20.90
C VAL A 6 -42.19 25.01 21.58
N VAL A 7 -40.88 24.78 21.60
CA VAL A 7 -39.92 25.73 22.17
C VAL A 7 -39.70 26.84 21.14
N SER A 8 -39.97 28.08 21.53
CA SER A 8 -39.83 29.27 20.67
C SER A 8 -38.86 30.27 21.26
N GLN A 9 -38.61 31.37 20.55
CA GLN A 9 -37.84 32.49 21.06
C GLN A 9 -38.43 33.11 22.34
N HIS A 10 -39.70 32.84 22.65
CA HIS A 10 -40.38 33.30 23.87
C HIS A 10 -40.33 32.28 25.02
N SER A 11 -39.86 31.05 24.77
CA SER A 11 -39.69 30.04 25.82
C SER A 11 -38.55 30.39 26.79
N SER A 12 -38.60 29.75 27.96
CA SER A 12 -37.60 29.95 29.02
C SER A 12 -36.19 29.58 28.55
N VAL A 13 -35.18 30.18 29.17
CA VAL A 13 -33.77 29.88 28.88
C VAL A 13 -33.47 28.40 29.11
N ALA A 14 -34.02 27.81 30.18
CA ALA A 14 -33.87 26.39 30.49
C ALA A 14 -34.44 25.48 29.38
N ALA A 15 -35.62 25.80 28.84
CA ALA A 15 -36.22 25.03 27.75
C ALA A 15 -35.38 25.08 26.46
N LYS A 16 -34.82 26.25 26.13
CA LYS A 16 -33.92 26.43 24.98
C LYS A 16 -32.61 25.66 25.13
N ILE A 17 -32.01 25.70 26.31
CA ILE A 17 -30.78 24.94 26.61
C ILE A 17 -31.05 23.44 26.52
N ALA A 18 -32.16 22.96 27.09
CA ALA A 18 -32.55 21.55 27.01
C ALA A 18 -32.73 21.08 25.56
N LEU A 19 -33.45 21.85 24.73
CA LEU A 19 -33.60 21.56 23.30
C LEU A 19 -32.24 21.55 22.59
N PHE A 20 -31.39 22.56 22.81
CA PHE A 20 -30.08 22.65 22.19
C PHE A 20 -29.20 21.43 22.52
N ARG A 21 -29.17 21.02 23.79
CA ARG A 21 -28.41 19.85 24.26
C ARG A 21 -28.97 18.53 23.75
N SER A 22 -30.28 18.45 23.47
CA SER A 22 -30.89 17.25 22.90
C SER A 22 -30.46 16.99 21.45
N LEU A 23 -30.19 18.05 20.67
CA LEU A 23 -29.82 17.95 19.27
C LEU A 23 -28.28 17.95 19.07
N PHE A 24 -27.57 18.89 19.68
CA PHE A 24 -26.11 19.06 19.49
C PHE A 24 -25.31 18.28 20.53
N ARG A 25 -25.62 16.99 20.67
CA ARG A 25 -25.04 16.12 21.70
C ARG A 25 -23.72 15.53 21.22
N GLY A 26 -22.68 15.67 22.04
CA GLY A 26 -21.37 15.07 21.85
C GLY A 26 -20.76 14.70 23.20
N ARG A 27 -19.44 14.83 23.34
CA ARG A 27 -18.76 14.60 24.62
C ARG A 27 -19.19 15.61 25.69
N ASP A 28 -19.64 15.09 26.82
CA ASP A 28 -20.00 15.90 28.00
C ASP A 28 -18.82 16.11 28.96
N ASP A 29 -17.76 15.30 28.85
CA ASP A 29 -16.59 15.37 29.73
C ASP A 29 -15.60 16.48 29.35
N LEU A 30 -15.72 17.05 28.14
CA LEU A 30 -14.98 18.24 27.72
C LEU A 30 -15.69 19.03 26.61
N TYR A 31 -15.31 20.29 26.47
CA TYR A 31 -15.67 21.10 25.31
C TYR A 31 -14.47 21.94 24.81
N PRO A 32 -14.37 22.18 23.49
CA PRO A 32 -13.41 23.13 22.95
C PRO A 32 -13.93 24.57 23.03
N ARG A 33 -13.11 25.50 23.51
CA ARG A 33 -13.38 26.95 23.54
C ARG A 33 -12.63 27.64 22.39
N ARG A 34 -13.31 28.58 21.72
CA ARG A 34 -12.69 29.47 20.72
C ARG A 34 -11.72 30.41 21.41
N PHE A 35 -10.56 30.61 20.81
CA PHE A 35 -9.60 31.63 21.20
C PHE A 35 -9.19 32.48 19.99
N GLU A 36 -8.68 33.66 20.28
CA GLU A 36 -8.07 34.57 19.32
C GLU A 36 -6.73 35.04 19.87
N SER A 37 -5.65 34.80 19.13
CA SER A 37 -4.31 35.15 19.56
C SER A 37 -4.08 36.64 19.36
N LEU A 38 -4.04 37.41 20.46
CA LEU A 38 -3.74 38.85 20.44
C LEU A 38 -2.39 39.20 19.78
N ARG A 39 -1.45 38.25 19.71
CA ARG A 39 -0.12 38.45 19.10
C ARG A 39 -0.08 38.15 17.60
N SER A 40 -0.85 37.17 17.13
CA SER A 40 -0.72 36.65 15.75
C SER A 40 -1.98 36.83 14.89
N GLY A 41 -3.09 37.29 15.48
CA GLY A 41 -4.40 37.36 14.83
C GLY A 41 -5.01 36.00 14.50
N LYS A 42 -4.32 34.88 14.78
CA LYS A 42 -4.83 33.54 14.51
C LYS A 42 -5.99 33.20 15.45
N THR A 43 -7.07 32.71 14.88
CA THR A 43 -8.23 32.19 15.60
C THR A 43 -8.24 30.67 15.56
N GLY A 44 -8.81 30.02 16.57
CA GLY A 44 -8.90 28.57 16.64
C GLY A 44 -9.72 28.09 17.81
N TYR A 45 -9.78 26.77 17.99
CA TYR A 45 -10.45 26.11 19.11
C TYR A 45 -9.44 25.30 19.90
N SER A 46 -9.57 25.28 21.23
CA SER A 46 -8.76 24.43 22.09
C SER A 46 -9.59 23.85 23.25
N PRO A 47 -9.30 22.64 23.75
CA PRO A 47 -9.99 22.08 24.91
C PRO A 47 -9.95 23.04 26.11
N ALA A 48 -11.10 23.28 26.72
CA ALA A 48 -11.20 24.02 27.97
C ALA A 48 -10.60 23.19 29.10
N CYS A 49 -9.62 23.73 29.81
CA CYS A 49 -8.88 23.03 30.86
C CYS A 49 -8.74 23.91 32.10
N ALA A 50 -9.02 23.36 33.28
CA ALA A 50 -8.88 24.08 34.55
C ALA A 50 -7.42 24.47 34.85
N ASN A 51 -6.46 23.71 34.33
CA ASN A 51 -5.03 23.95 34.52
C ASN A 51 -4.43 24.84 33.41
N GLU A 52 -5.26 25.38 32.51
CA GLU A 52 -4.80 26.21 31.40
C GLU A 52 -4.01 27.44 31.89
N TRP A 53 -2.80 27.62 31.34
CA TRP A 53 -1.84 28.68 31.68
C TRP A 53 -1.33 28.70 33.14
N VAL A 54 -1.59 27.66 33.94
CA VAL A 54 -1.02 27.52 35.28
C VAL A 54 0.46 27.12 35.16
N ARG A 55 1.35 28.01 35.59
CA ARG A 55 2.81 27.84 35.53
C ARG A 55 3.23 26.58 36.28
N GLY A 56 3.99 25.71 35.62
CA GLY A 56 4.43 24.42 36.17
C GLY A 56 3.47 23.24 35.95
N LEU A 57 2.21 23.49 35.55
CA LEU A 57 1.23 22.42 35.26
C LEU A 57 0.89 22.29 33.77
N CYS A 58 0.71 23.41 33.06
CA CYS A 58 0.32 23.38 31.65
C CYS A 58 1.22 24.27 30.78
N ASP A 59 1.92 23.66 29.82
CA ASP A 59 2.64 24.37 28.75
C ASP A 59 2.03 24.04 27.38
N LYS A 60 1.04 24.83 26.96
CA LYS A 60 0.38 24.69 25.65
C LYS A 60 1.33 24.97 24.46
N ARG A 61 2.53 25.52 24.69
CA ARG A 61 3.52 25.78 23.63
C ARG A 61 4.43 24.58 23.39
N ALA A 62 4.72 23.80 24.43
CA ALA A 62 5.59 22.64 24.37
C ALA A 62 4.83 21.32 24.21
N VAL A 63 3.62 21.19 24.78
CA VAL A 63 2.87 19.92 24.84
C VAL A 63 1.43 20.10 24.34
N ARG A 64 0.98 19.22 23.45
CA ARG A 64 -0.43 19.20 22.99
C ARG A 64 -1.35 18.78 24.14
N CYS A 65 -2.55 19.35 24.21
CA CYS A 65 -3.50 19.07 25.30
C CYS A 65 -3.87 17.57 25.41
N GLN A 66 -3.87 16.85 24.28
CA GLN A 66 -4.09 15.40 24.23
C GLN A 66 -2.94 14.58 24.85
N ASP A 67 -1.74 15.14 24.94
CA ASP A 67 -0.53 14.46 25.43
C ASP A 67 -0.11 14.99 26.82
N CYS A 68 -0.90 15.92 27.40
CA CYS A 68 -0.59 16.59 28.65
C CYS A 68 -0.93 15.69 29.87
N PRO A 69 0.06 15.33 30.72
CA PRO A 69 -0.17 14.48 31.90
C PRO A 69 -0.95 15.21 33.01
N SER A 70 -0.88 16.54 33.04
CA SER A 70 -1.56 17.40 34.01
C SER A 70 -2.91 17.92 33.51
N ARG A 71 -3.51 17.28 32.49
CA ARG A 71 -4.78 17.74 31.90
C ARG A 71 -5.94 17.58 32.87
N ARG A 72 -6.78 18.61 32.99
CA ARG A 72 -8.03 18.61 33.75
C ARG A 72 -9.11 19.33 32.94
N PHE A 73 -9.74 18.61 32.03
CA PHE A 73 -10.76 19.18 31.15
C PHE A 73 -12.01 19.60 31.94
N LEU A 74 -12.65 20.67 31.46
CA LEU A 74 -13.89 21.18 32.05
C LEU A 74 -15.10 20.53 31.36
N PRO A 75 -16.06 19.96 32.10
CA PRO A 75 -17.24 19.31 31.52
C PRO A 75 -18.20 20.34 30.89
N LEU A 76 -19.00 19.89 29.92
CA LEU A 76 -19.99 20.71 29.24
C LEU A 76 -21.27 20.85 30.10
N THR A 77 -21.46 22.01 30.72
CA THR A 77 -22.63 22.29 31.58
C THR A 77 -23.70 23.14 30.89
N ASP A 78 -24.91 23.19 31.44
CA ASP A 78 -25.98 24.11 31.00
C ASP A 78 -25.52 25.57 31.01
N GLU A 79 -24.74 25.93 32.02
CA GLU A 79 -24.11 27.25 32.13
C GLU A 79 -23.16 27.54 30.97
N THR A 80 -22.36 26.55 30.54
CA THR A 80 -21.48 26.65 29.38
C THR A 80 -22.28 26.90 28.09
N ILE A 81 -23.42 26.23 27.92
CA ILE A 81 -24.33 26.44 26.78
C ILE A 81 -24.98 27.83 26.86
N ARG A 82 -25.42 28.26 28.04
CA ARG A 82 -25.96 29.61 28.25
C ARG A 82 -24.97 30.69 27.81
N GLN A 83 -23.71 30.58 28.23
CA GLN A 83 -22.63 31.49 27.88
C GLN A 83 -22.32 31.49 26.37
N HIS A 84 -22.41 30.33 25.72
CA HIS A 84 -22.28 30.24 24.26
C HIS A 84 -23.40 30.99 23.50
N LEU A 85 -24.65 30.78 23.92
CA LEU A 85 -25.84 31.36 23.28
C LEU A 85 -25.98 32.88 23.54
N SER A 86 -25.50 33.34 24.70
CA SER A 86 -25.38 34.77 25.05
C SER A 86 -24.12 35.41 24.46
N GLY A 87 -23.14 34.61 24.04
CA GLY A 87 -21.85 35.01 23.49
C GLY A 87 -20.83 35.52 24.49
N HIS A 88 -21.13 35.49 25.80
CA HIS A 88 -20.26 36.04 26.83
C HIS A 88 -20.22 35.19 28.10
N ASP A 89 -19.05 35.12 28.73
CA ASP A 89 -18.89 34.54 30.08
C ASP A 89 -19.37 35.51 31.17
N ASP A 90 -19.36 35.07 32.43
CA ASP A 90 -19.81 35.88 33.57
C ASP A 90 -18.96 37.15 33.80
N CYS A 91 -17.79 37.23 33.17
CA CYS A 91 -16.92 38.40 33.19
C CYS A 91 -17.11 39.30 31.95
N GLY A 92 -18.10 39.02 31.10
CA GLY A 92 -18.38 39.79 29.88
C GLY A 92 -17.41 39.56 28.72
N ARG A 93 -16.58 38.51 28.76
CA ARG A 93 -15.63 38.18 27.67
C ARG A 93 -16.29 37.29 26.64
N GLU A 94 -15.89 37.41 25.36
CA GLU A 94 -16.43 36.56 24.29
C GLU A 94 -16.30 35.07 24.65
N PHE A 95 -17.42 34.37 24.53
CA PHE A 95 -17.53 32.96 24.86
C PHE A 95 -18.22 32.20 23.72
N VAL A 96 -17.41 31.43 22.99
CA VAL A 96 -17.87 30.56 21.91
C VAL A 96 -17.21 29.20 22.09
N ILE A 97 -17.99 28.15 21.94
CA ILE A 97 -17.54 26.77 22.10
C ILE A 97 -17.84 25.96 20.84
N GLY A 98 -17.18 24.82 20.71
CA GLY A 98 -17.56 23.75 19.80
C GLY A 98 -17.97 22.50 20.57
N VAL A 99 -18.02 21.38 19.86
CA VAL A 99 -18.33 20.06 20.41
C VAL A 99 -17.46 18.99 19.75
N TYR A 100 -17.09 17.97 20.51
CA TYR A 100 -16.53 16.73 19.98
C TYR A 100 -17.70 15.74 19.77
N PRO A 101 -18.12 15.46 18.52
CA PRO A 101 -19.33 14.68 18.23
C PRO A 101 -19.17 13.18 18.49
N MET A 102 -17.93 12.65 18.47
CA MET A 102 -17.64 11.24 18.72
C MET A 102 -17.45 10.99 20.20
N LEU A 103 -18.23 10.04 20.73
CA LEU A 103 -18.14 9.56 22.10
C LEU A 103 -17.00 8.54 22.25
N LEU A 104 -16.68 8.20 23.50
CA LEU A 104 -15.60 7.26 23.83
C LEU A 104 -15.88 5.84 23.36
N ASP A 105 -17.14 5.47 23.18
CA ASP A 105 -17.60 4.20 22.63
C ASP A 105 -17.76 4.23 21.09
N GLU A 106 -17.19 5.26 20.44
CA GLU A 106 -17.18 5.42 18.98
C GLU A 106 -18.56 5.66 18.34
N THR A 107 -19.54 6.06 19.15
CA THR A 107 -20.87 6.48 18.70
C THR A 107 -20.99 8.00 18.59
N CYS A 108 -22.05 8.50 17.92
CA CYS A 108 -22.39 9.91 17.82
C CYS A 108 -23.92 10.13 17.79
N PHE A 109 -24.38 11.33 18.14
CA PHE A 109 -25.79 11.71 18.12
C PHE A 109 -26.21 12.57 16.93
N PHE A 110 -25.24 12.96 16.10
CA PHE A 110 -25.51 13.62 14.84
C PHE A 110 -24.40 13.32 13.82
N LEU A 111 -24.72 13.57 12.56
CA LEU A 111 -23.76 13.73 11.46
C LEU A 111 -23.89 15.15 10.92
N ALA A 112 -22.80 15.90 10.91
CA ALA A 112 -22.74 17.18 10.19
C ALA A 112 -21.91 17.02 8.92
N VAL A 113 -22.37 17.60 7.83
CA VAL A 113 -21.70 17.63 6.53
C VAL A 113 -21.27 19.06 6.25
N ASP A 114 -19.96 19.27 6.12
CA ASP A 114 -19.33 20.59 5.97
C ASP A 114 -19.24 20.97 4.50
N PHE A 115 -19.77 22.15 4.14
CA PHE A 115 -19.71 22.73 2.80
C PHE A 115 -19.09 24.14 2.84
N ASP A 116 -17.95 24.32 2.19
CA ASP A 116 -17.19 25.58 2.09
C ASP A 116 -16.90 25.91 0.62
N LYS A 117 -16.74 27.20 0.25
CA LYS A 117 -16.41 27.79 -1.10
C LYS A 117 -17.60 28.40 -1.84
N GLN A 118 -17.37 28.95 -3.05
CA GLN A 118 -18.30 29.82 -3.79
C GLN A 118 -19.67 29.18 -4.07
N ASP A 119 -19.73 27.88 -4.37
CA ASP A 119 -20.97 27.20 -4.80
C ASP A 119 -21.69 26.44 -3.68
N TRP A 120 -21.35 26.68 -2.41
CA TRP A 120 -21.88 25.92 -1.27
C TRP A 120 -23.40 25.87 -1.17
N ARG A 121 -24.09 26.93 -1.62
CA ARG A 121 -25.55 27.02 -1.61
C ARG A 121 -26.20 26.03 -2.57
N ALA A 122 -25.61 25.85 -3.75
CA ALA A 122 -26.12 24.92 -4.75
C ALA A 122 -25.89 23.47 -4.30
N ASP A 123 -24.68 23.19 -3.81
CA ASP A 123 -24.26 21.86 -3.34
C ASP A 123 -25.10 21.40 -2.14
N ILE A 124 -25.20 22.23 -1.08
CA ILE A 124 -25.96 21.88 0.13
C ILE A 124 -27.46 21.77 -0.17
N GLY A 125 -27.99 22.58 -1.09
CA GLY A 125 -29.38 22.51 -1.53
C GLY A 125 -29.70 21.20 -2.25
N ALA A 126 -28.79 20.73 -3.12
CA ALA A 126 -28.92 19.44 -3.81
C ALA A 126 -28.86 18.26 -2.84
N VAL A 127 -27.95 18.31 -1.85
CA VAL A 127 -27.84 17.27 -0.82
C VAL A 127 -29.06 17.25 0.08
N ARG A 128 -29.58 18.41 0.50
CA ARG A 128 -30.82 18.51 1.29
C ARG A 128 -32.02 17.94 0.54
N GLU A 129 -32.16 18.23 -0.75
CA GLU A 129 -33.24 17.67 -1.59
C GLU A 129 -33.12 16.14 -1.68
N THR A 130 -31.88 15.62 -1.77
CA THR A 130 -31.64 14.17 -1.73
C THR A 130 -32.06 13.57 -0.39
N CYS A 131 -31.71 14.22 0.74
CA CYS A 131 -32.18 13.80 2.07
C CYS A 131 -33.72 13.73 2.11
N ARG A 132 -34.42 14.76 1.62
CA ARG A 132 -35.89 14.80 1.57
C ARG A 132 -36.47 13.63 0.79
N GLN A 133 -35.89 13.29 -0.36
CA GLN A 133 -36.34 12.20 -1.22
C GLN A 133 -36.07 10.81 -0.62
N VAL A 134 -35.03 10.67 0.20
CA VAL A 134 -34.72 9.44 0.96
C VAL A 134 -35.52 9.38 2.28
N GLY A 135 -36.26 10.44 2.62
CA GLY A 135 -37.04 10.52 3.85
C GLY A 135 -36.20 10.83 5.10
N LEU A 136 -35.05 11.50 4.93
CA LEU A 136 -34.16 11.89 6.02
C LEU A 136 -34.37 13.36 6.41
N PRO A 137 -34.75 13.65 7.67
CA PRO A 137 -34.81 15.02 8.17
C PRO A 137 -33.40 15.61 8.28
N ALA A 138 -33.21 16.78 7.67
CA ALA A 138 -31.93 17.49 7.66
C ALA A 138 -32.13 18.98 7.93
N ALA A 139 -31.26 19.56 8.77
CA ALA A 139 -31.22 21.00 9.01
C ALA A 139 -30.01 21.64 8.31
N VAL A 140 -30.18 22.82 7.73
CA VAL A 140 -29.07 23.56 7.11
C VAL A 140 -28.73 24.78 7.95
N GLU A 141 -27.48 24.86 8.40
CA GLU A 141 -26.92 26.02 9.11
C GLU A 141 -25.99 26.79 8.17
N ARG A 142 -26.08 28.12 8.15
CA ARG A 142 -25.05 28.97 7.53
C ARG A 142 -23.83 29.05 8.44
N SER A 143 -22.62 28.88 7.90
CA SER A 143 -21.38 28.95 8.68
C SER A 143 -21.16 30.32 9.33
N ARG A 144 -20.24 30.39 10.29
CA ARG A 144 -19.86 31.64 10.97
C ARG A 144 -19.42 32.75 10.00
N SER A 145 -18.73 32.39 8.91
CA SER A 145 -18.20 33.35 7.92
C SER A 145 -19.24 33.78 6.88
N GLY A 146 -20.34 33.03 6.74
CA GLY A 146 -21.32 33.21 5.66
C GLY A 146 -20.90 32.61 4.31
N ASN A 147 -19.67 32.12 4.20
CA ASN A 147 -19.07 31.57 2.96
C ASN A 147 -19.11 30.03 2.90
N GLY A 148 -19.99 29.43 3.70
CA GLY A 148 -20.19 27.99 3.79
C GLY A 148 -21.44 27.66 4.60
N GLY A 149 -21.68 26.38 4.82
CA GLY A 149 -22.79 25.88 5.64
C GLY A 149 -22.61 24.43 6.06
N HIS A 150 -23.36 24.04 7.08
CA HIS A 150 -23.37 22.67 7.59
C HIS A 150 -24.76 22.06 7.39
N LEU A 151 -24.80 20.83 6.87
CA LEU A 151 -26.02 20.03 6.85
C LEU A 151 -26.00 19.05 8.02
N TRP A 152 -27.00 19.13 8.89
CA TRP A 152 -27.10 18.37 10.13
C TRP A 152 -28.16 17.27 10.02
N LEU A 153 -27.78 16.05 10.37
CA LEU A 153 -28.65 14.90 10.57
C LEU A 153 -28.60 14.51 12.05
N PHE A 154 -29.72 14.52 12.76
CA PHE A 154 -29.79 14.19 14.19
C PHE A 154 -30.27 12.76 14.41
N PHE A 155 -29.71 12.05 15.38
CA PHE A 155 -30.03 10.66 15.68
C PHE A 155 -30.79 10.53 17.00
N ALA A 156 -31.77 9.63 17.04
CA ALA A 156 -32.62 9.40 18.22
C ALA A 156 -31.86 8.70 19.35
N GLU A 157 -30.83 7.94 18.98
CA GLU A 157 -30.00 7.11 19.84
C GLU A 157 -28.53 7.24 19.42
N ALA A 158 -27.63 6.76 20.27
CA ALA A 158 -26.21 6.73 19.98
C ALA A 158 -25.93 5.86 18.75
N MET A 159 -25.56 6.50 17.65
CA MET A 159 -25.32 5.85 16.35
C MET A 159 -23.84 5.49 16.21
N PRO A 160 -23.46 4.27 15.81
CA PRO A 160 -22.07 3.99 15.45
C PRO A 160 -21.56 4.99 14.41
N ALA A 161 -20.42 5.63 14.65
CA ALA A 161 -19.90 6.68 13.75
C ALA A 161 -19.69 6.15 12.32
N VAL A 162 -19.28 4.88 12.18
CA VAL A 162 -19.19 4.16 10.90
C VAL A 162 -20.52 4.18 10.14
N LEU A 163 -21.62 3.86 10.83
CA LEU A 163 -22.94 3.78 10.22
C LEU A 163 -23.45 5.16 9.81
N ALA A 164 -23.27 6.17 10.68
CA ALA A 164 -23.59 7.56 10.36
C ALA A 164 -22.82 8.05 9.11
N ARG A 165 -21.52 7.75 9.02
CA ARG A 165 -20.69 8.12 7.87
C ARG A 165 -21.06 7.36 6.60
N LYS A 166 -21.41 6.07 6.69
CA LYS A 166 -21.95 5.30 5.55
C LYS A 166 -23.25 5.91 5.03
N LEU A 167 -24.14 6.32 5.93
CA LEU A 167 -25.38 7.03 5.58
C LEU A 167 -25.07 8.34 4.83
N GLY A 168 -24.17 9.17 5.38
CA GLY A 168 -23.73 10.40 4.71
C GLY A 168 -23.11 10.16 3.34
N ALA A 169 -22.22 9.17 3.22
CA ALA A 169 -21.59 8.80 1.96
C ALA A 169 -22.60 8.33 0.90
N HIS A 170 -23.63 7.58 1.32
CA HIS A 170 -24.71 7.18 0.43
C HIS A 170 -25.49 8.40 -0.08
N ILE A 171 -25.86 9.34 0.79
CA ILE A 171 -26.59 10.57 0.41
C ILE A 171 -25.78 11.34 -0.64
N LEU A 172 -24.49 11.61 -0.40
CA LEU A 172 -23.65 12.32 -1.36
C LEU A 172 -23.58 11.60 -2.71
N THR A 173 -23.46 10.27 -2.69
CA THR A 173 -23.41 9.47 -3.91
C THR A 173 -24.72 9.55 -4.70
N GLU A 174 -25.86 9.42 -4.03
CA GLU A 174 -27.18 9.52 -4.65
C GLU A 174 -27.44 10.96 -5.18
N THR A 175 -26.93 12.00 -4.50
CA THR A 175 -26.98 13.38 -5.00
C THR A 175 -26.22 13.54 -6.32
N MET A 176 -24.99 13.02 -6.40
CA MET A 176 -24.17 13.07 -7.62
C MET A 176 -24.81 12.28 -8.78
N GLU A 177 -25.46 11.15 -8.48
CA GLU A 177 -26.17 10.37 -9.49
C GLU A 177 -27.37 11.12 -10.08
N ARG A 178 -28.11 11.86 -9.24
CA ARG A 178 -29.32 12.60 -9.65
C ARG A 178 -29.00 13.94 -10.29
N ARG A 179 -27.92 14.60 -9.90
CA ARG A 179 -27.47 15.89 -10.45
C ARG A 179 -25.99 15.84 -10.81
N PRO A 180 -25.63 15.23 -11.94
CA PRO A 180 -24.23 15.08 -12.30
C PRO A 180 -23.56 16.38 -12.75
N ASP A 181 -24.33 17.44 -13.02
CA ASP A 181 -23.78 18.78 -13.31
C ASP A 181 -23.32 19.51 -12.02
N ILE A 182 -23.54 18.92 -10.83
CA ILE A 182 -23.11 19.45 -9.54
C ILE A 182 -21.94 18.60 -9.04
N GLY A 183 -20.72 19.16 -9.09
CA GLY A 183 -19.49 18.47 -8.69
C GLY A 183 -19.35 18.23 -7.18
N LEU A 184 -20.21 18.83 -6.36
CA LEU A 184 -20.05 18.92 -4.90
C LEU A 184 -18.67 19.47 -4.50
N ASP A 185 -18.14 20.41 -5.29
CA ASP A 185 -16.81 21.00 -5.08
C ASP A 185 -16.69 21.74 -3.74
N SER A 186 -17.83 22.14 -3.18
CA SER A 186 -17.90 22.80 -1.90
C SER A 186 -17.89 21.81 -0.72
N TYR A 187 -18.11 20.51 -0.92
CA TYR A 187 -18.04 19.53 0.17
C TYR A 187 -16.60 19.44 0.74
N ASP A 188 -16.44 19.60 2.05
CA ASP A 188 -15.15 19.44 2.73
C ASP A 188 -15.05 18.09 3.46
N ARG A 189 -15.94 17.84 4.44
CA ARG A 189 -15.84 16.65 5.31
C ARG A 189 -17.12 16.35 6.11
N PHE A 190 -17.13 15.20 6.77
CA PHE A 190 -18.14 14.84 7.78
C PHE A 190 -17.65 15.13 9.20
N PHE A 191 -18.59 15.32 10.13
CA PHE A 191 -18.36 15.32 11.57
C PHE A 191 -19.35 14.36 12.25
N PRO A 192 -18.90 13.29 12.92
CA PRO A 192 -17.49 12.87 13.03
C PRO A 192 -16.86 12.47 11.69
N ASN A 193 -15.57 12.77 11.50
CA ASN A 193 -14.83 12.48 10.26
C ASN A 193 -14.13 11.10 10.27
N GLN A 194 -14.17 10.39 11.40
CA GLN A 194 -13.46 9.15 11.64
C GLN A 194 -14.45 8.06 12.08
N ASP A 195 -14.06 6.81 11.92
CA ASP A 195 -14.89 5.64 12.26
C ASP A 195 -14.73 5.19 13.71
N THR A 196 -13.58 5.51 14.29
CA THR A 196 -13.06 4.96 15.55
C THR A 196 -12.21 5.99 16.26
N LEU A 197 -12.14 5.97 17.58
CA LEU A 197 -11.36 6.91 18.38
C LEU A 197 -9.99 6.29 18.73
N PRO A 198 -8.85 6.95 18.41
CA PRO A 198 -7.54 6.48 18.88
C PRO A 198 -7.47 6.47 20.41
N THR A 199 -6.74 5.52 21.02
CA THR A 199 -6.57 5.46 22.48
C THR A 199 -6.02 6.78 23.02
N GLY A 200 -6.78 7.47 23.88
CA GLY A 200 -6.42 8.78 24.43
C GLY A 200 -6.74 9.99 23.53
N GLY A 201 -7.31 9.78 22.34
CA GLY A 201 -7.70 10.84 21.41
C GLY A 201 -8.95 11.61 21.84
N LEU A 202 -9.01 12.91 21.49
CA LEU A 202 -10.18 13.77 21.77
C LEU A 202 -11.27 13.67 20.68
N GLY A 203 -10.85 13.31 19.47
CA GLY A 203 -11.69 13.35 18.27
C GLY A 203 -11.64 14.70 17.57
N ASN A 204 -12.30 14.80 16.42
CA ASN A 204 -12.36 16.04 15.64
C ASN A 204 -13.51 16.91 16.16
N LEU A 205 -13.30 18.23 16.22
CA LEU A 205 -14.30 19.16 16.73
C LEU A 205 -15.05 19.87 15.60
N ILE A 206 -16.30 20.21 15.87
CA ILE A 206 -17.10 21.14 15.07
C ILE A 206 -17.55 22.31 15.96
N ALA A 207 -17.62 23.52 15.41
CA ALA A 207 -18.14 24.68 16.14
C ALA A 207 -19.64 24.53 16.37
N LEU A 208 -20.14 24.94 17.54
CA LEU A 208 -21.58 24.90 17.82
C LEU A 208 -22.31 26.07 17.13
N PRO A 209 -23.56 25.86 16.67
CA PRO A 209 -24.35 26.86 15.96
C PRO A 209 -24.98 27.89 16.91
N LEU A 210 -25.63 28.93 16.36
CA LEU A 210 -26.32 29.99 17.10
C LEU A 210 -25.39 30.90 17.93
N GLN A 211 -24.18 31.11 17.43
CA GLN A 211 -23.19 32.02 18.05
C GLN A 211 -23.73 33.46 18.06
N LYS A 212 -23.79 34.10 19.23
CA LYS A 212 -24.43 35.43 19.40
C LYS A 212 -23.98 36.48 18.40
N ARG A 213 -22.66 36.70 18.24
CA ARG A 213 -22.10 37.72 17.35
C ARG A 213 -22.38 37.43 15.86
N PRO A 214 -22.02 36.25 15.30
CA PRO A 214 -22.40 35.91 13.92
C PRO A 214 -23.90 35.98 13.65
N ARG A 215 -24.73 35.60 14.62
CA ARG A 215 -26.20 35.63 14.50
C ARG A 215 -26.76 37.05 14.30
N GLU A 216 -26.07 38.08 14.76
CA GLU A 216 -26.45 39.49 14.52
C GLU A 216 -26.26 39.92 13.05
N SER A 217 -25.57 39.10 12.25
CA SER A 217 -25.38 39.29 10.80
C SER A 217 -25.92 38.10 10.00
N ASP A 218 -26.95 37.42 10.50
CA ASP A 218 -27.59 36.26 9.86
C ASP A 218 -26.63 35.12 9.49
N ASN A 219 -25.57 34.94 10.30
CA ASN A 219 -24.61 33.84 10.19
C ASN A 219 -24.67 32.95 11.45
N SER A 220 -24.24 31.70 11.34
CA SER A 220 -24.46 30.68 12.39
C SER A 220 -25.94 30.55 12.77
N VAL A 221 -26.81 30.57 11.76
CA VAL A 221 -28.27 30.44 11.88
C VAL A 221 -28.77 29.37 10.91
N PHE A 222 -29.89 28.75 11.25
CA PHE A 222 -30.57 27.77 10.41
C PHE A 222 -31.39 28.44 9.32
N LEU A 223 -31.39 27.80 8.16
CA LEU A 223 -31.98 28.31 6.93
C LEU A 223 -33.19 27.49 6.48
N ASP A 224 -34.16 28.16 5.86
CA ASP A 224 -35.33 27.56 5.21
C ASP A 224 -34.99 26.98 3.83
N GLU A 225 -35.99 26.53 3.08
CA GLU A 225 -35.82 25.95 1.74
C GLU A 225 -35.25 26.93 0.71
N GLN A 226 -35.46 28.23 0.91
CA GLN A 226 -34.96 29.31 0.07
C GLN A 226 -33.57 29.80 0.54
N LEU A 227 -32.96 29.12 1.50
CA LEU A 227 -31.69 29.46 2.14
C LEU A 227 -31.72 30.83 2.87
N LEU A 228 -32.91 31.25 3.30
CA LEU A 228 -33.14 32.42 4.13
C LEU A 228 -33.17 32.02 5.62
N PRO A 229 -32.72 32.87 6.55
CA PRO A 229 -32.78 32.56 7.98
C PRO A 229 -34.21 32.34 8.47
N TRP A 230 -34.45 31.28 9.24
CA TRP A 230 -35.74 31.10 9.92
C TRP A 230 -36.02 32.27 10.87
N PRO A 231 -37.24 32.85 10.86
CA PRO A 231 -37.59 33.95 11.76
C PRO A 231 -37.46 33.58 13.24
N ASP A 232 -37.88 32.37 13.60
CA ASP A 232 -37.69 31.80 14.94
C ASP A 232 -36.86 30.51 14.85
N GLN A 233 -35.58 30.65 15.18
CA GLN A 233 -34.60 29.57 15.18
C GLN A 233 -34.97 28.44 16.16
N TRP A 234 -35.57 28.77 17.30
CA TRP A 234 -35.94 27.80 18.32
C TRP A 234 -37.17 27.01 17.92
N ALA A 235 -38.18 27.69 17.37
CA ALA A 235 -39.37 27.05 16.84
C ALA A 235 -38.99 26.03 15.77
N PHE A 236 -38.13 26.41 14.81
CA PHE A 236 -37.61 25.48 13.79
C PHE A 236 -36.90 24.27 14.42
N LEU A 237 -35.93 24.49 15.30
CA LEU A 237 -35.19 23.38 15.94
C LEU A 237 -36.11 22.43 16.71
N SER A 238 -37.19 22.94 17.34
CA SER A 238 -38.15 22.11 18.05
C SER A 238 -38.98 21.18 17.14
N THR A 239 -39.02 21.46 15.84
CA THR A 239 -39.68 20.59 14.84
C THR A 239 -38.77 19.51 14.26
N MET A 240 -37.47 19.54 14.58
CA MET A 240 -36.51 18.60 14.01
C MET A 240 -36.78 17.17 14.48
N GLN A 241 -37.06 16.30 13.52
CA GLN A 241 -37.18 14.87 13.75
C GLN A 241 -35.79 14.23 13.81
N THR A 242 -35.64 13.25 14.69
CA THR A 242 -34.42 12.46 14.83
C THR A 242 -34.53 11.14 14.06
N ILE A 243 -33.42 10.69 13.50
CA ILE A 243 -33.31 9.46 12.70
C ILE A 243 -33.02 8.29 13.65
N THR A 244 -33.82 7.23 13.57
CA THR A 244 -33.60 6.00 14.35
C THR A 244 -32.49 5.14 13.76
N ARG A 245 -31.84 4.30 14.57
CA ARG A 245 -30.81 3.38 14.08
C ARG A 245 -31.34 2.43 13.01
N ALA A 246 -32.53 1.88 13.22
CA ALA A 246 -33.16 0.97 12.27
C ALA A 246 -33.38 1.62 10.89
N ALA A 247 -33.80 2.90 10.85
CA ALA A 247 -33.98 3.63 9.59
C ALA A 247 -32.65 3.84 8.87
N ALA A 248 -31.60 4.26 9.59
CA ALA A 248 -30.26 4.43 9.01
C ALA A 248 -29.69 3.11 8.48
N GLU A 249 -29.82 2.01 9.23
CA GLU A 249 -29.36 0.68 8.81
C GLU A 249 -30.10 0.20 7.57
N ALA A 250 -31.42 0.39 7.48
CA ALA A 250 -32.21 0.00 6.31
C ALA A 250 -31.74 0.71 5.03
N ILE A 251 -31.50 2.02 5.12
CA ILE A 251 -31.01 2.83 3.99
C ILE A 251 -29.61 2.38 3.56
N VAL A 252 -28.69 2.21 4.51
CA VAL A 252 -27.32 1.79 4.22
C VAL A 252 -27.28 0.38 3.62
N ARG A 253 -28.04 -0.57 4.17
CA ARG A 253 -28.13 -1.94 3.63
C ARG A 253 -28.68 -1.96 2.21
N ALA A 254 -29.73 -1.18 1.93
CA ALA A 254 -30.29 -1.07 0.59
C ALA A 254 -29.28 -0.46 -0.42
N ALA A 255 -28.43 0.48 0.03
CA ALA A 255 -27.37 1.05 -0.78
C ALA A 255 -26.23 0.05 -1.05
N GLU A 256 -25.81 -0.70 -0.03
CA GLU A 256 -24.78 -1.76 -0.14
C GLU A 256 -25.22 -2.86 -1.12
N GLN A 257 -26.47 -3.31 -1.05
CA GLN A 257 -27.02 -4.32 -1.97
C GLN A 257 -27.07 -3.86 -3.43
N ARG A 258 -27.15 -2.54 -3.69
CA ARG A 258 -27.18 -1.97 -5.04
C ARG A 258 -25.78 -1.58 -5.56
N GLY A 259 -24.70 -1.84 -4.79
CA GLY A 259 -23.34 -1.43 -5.14
C GLY A 259 -23.13 0.08 -5.15
N ARG A 260 -24.04 0.86 -4.53
CA ARG A 260 -24.08 2.33 -4.60
C ARG A 260 -23.23 3.04 -3.54
N VAL A 261 -22.35 2.31 -2.85
CA VAL A 261 -21.50 2.91 -1.82
C VAL A 261 -20.21 3.48 -2.40
N VAL A 262 -19.68 2.92 -3.51
CA VAL A 262 -18.74 3.54 -4.48
C VAL A 262 -18.72 2.71 -5.77
N GLY A 263 -19.36 3.18 -6.84
CA GLY A 263 -19.36 2.51 -8.15
C GLY A 263 -18.10 2.74 -9.00
N VAL A 264 -16.92 2.84 -8.39
CA VAL A 264 -15.65 3.19 -9.07
C VAL A 264 -14.60 2.12 -8.75
N ARG A 265 -13.82 1.69 -9.76
CA ARG A 265 -12.81 0.62 -9.65
C ARG A 265 -11.73 0.95 -8.60
N PHE A 266 -11.34 -0.04 -7.81
CA PHE A 266 -10.19 0.04 -6.91
C PHE A 266 -8.89 -0.15 -7.72
N PRO A 267 -7.89 0.73 -7.61
CA PRO A 267 -6.58 0.45 -8.19
C PRO A 267 -5.97 -0.73 -7.43
N VAL A 268 -5.78 -1.86 -8.13
CA VAL A 268 -5.08 -3.02 -7.56
C VAL A 268 -3.65 -2.57 -7.25
N LEU A 269 -3.32 -2.43 -5.96
CA LEU A 269 -2.02 -1.96 -5.51
C LEU A 269 -0.97 -3.08 -5.51
N ASP A 270 -1.40 -4.33 -5.43
CA ASP A 270 -0.58 -5.53 -5.50
C ASP A 270 -1.34 -6.65 -6.26
N GLU A 271 -0.65 -7.35 -7.17
CA GLU A 271 -1.20 -8.55 -7.87
C GLU A 271 -1.54 -9.69 -6.89
N ASP A 272 -1.10 -9.59 -5.63
CA ASP A 272 -1.25 -10.61 -4.58
C ASP A 272 -2.23 -10.18 -3.45
N THR A 273 -2.82 -8.98 -3.50
CA THR A 273 -4.06 -8.71 -2.75
C THR A 273 -5.22 -9.15 -3.64
N GLU A 274 -5.50 -10.44 -3.62
CA GLU A 274 -6.89 -10.87 -3.76
C GLU A 274 -7.69 -9.99 -2.80
N SER A 275 -8.57 -9.17 -3.35
CA SER A 275 -9.59 -8.47 -2.57
C SER A 275 -10.24 -9.48 -1.63
N ASP A 276 -10.55 -9.07 -0.40
CA ASP A 276 -11.41 -9.79 0.56
C ASP A 276 -12.86 -9.99 0.02
N GLU A 277 -13.03 -10.23 -1.28
CA GLU A 277 -14.24 -10.80 -1.84
C GLU A 277 -14.04 -12.31 -1.86
N GLU A 278 -14.76 -12.98 -0.97
CA GLU A 278 -14.95 -14.43 -0.96
C GLU A 278 -15.15 -14.96 -2.39
N PRO A 279 -14.17 -15.67 -3.00
CA PRO A 279 -14.16 -15.97 -4.43
C PRO A 279 -15.34 -16.84 -4.88
N TRP A 280 -16.02 -17.53 -3.95
CA TRP A 280 -17.24 -18.32 -4.20
C TRP A 280 -18.52 -17.48 -4.34
N THR A 281 -18.47 -16.17 -4.10
CA THR A 281 -19.61 -15.25 -4.28
C THR A 281 -19.61 -14.54 -5.64
N ALA A 282 -18.52 -14.64 -6.41
CA ALA A 282 -18.41 -14.04 -7.74
C ALA A 282 -19.13 -14.89 -8.81
N PRO A 283 -19.91 -14.28 -9.71
CA PRO A 283 -20.48 -15.02 -10.84
C PRO A 283 -19.36 -15.61 -11.73
N PRO A 284 -19.60 -16.73 -12.42
CA PRO A 284 -18.58 -17.43 -13.24
C PRO A 284 -17.88 -16.55 -14.28
N SER A 285 -18.56 -15.51 -14.75
CA SER A 285 -18.04 -14.55 -15.73
C SER A 285 -17.10 -13.50 -15.12
N ARG A 286 -17.06 -13.36 -13.79
CA ARG A 286 -16.48 -12.22 -13.05
C ARG A 286 -16.96 -10.83 -13.53
N ARG A 287 -17.97 -10.77 -14.40
CA ARG A 287 -18.58 -9.55 -14.93
C ARG A 287 -19.86 -9.28 -14.14
N ARG A 288 -19.89 -8.19 -13.38
CA ARG A 288 -21.11 -7.68 -12.75
C ARG A 288 -21.94 -6.94 -13.80
N SER A 289 -23.16 -7.37 -14.03
CA SER A 289 -24.12 -6.63 -14.87
C SER A 289 -24.57 -5.38 -14.11
N GLU A 290 -24.16 -4.19 -14.56
CA GLU A 290 -24.68 -2.94 -14.00
C GLU A 290 -26.18 -2.80 -14.30
N ALA A 291 -26.95 -2.31 -13.32
CA ALA A 291 -28.40 -2.14 -13.45
C ALA A 291 -28.75 -1.26 -14.67
N PRO A 292 -29.72 -1.63 -15.53
CA PRO A 292 -30.01 -0.93 -16.79
C PRO A 292 -30.28 0.58 -16.58
N ILE A 293 -29.87 1.39 -17.56
CA ILE A 293 -30.13 2.84 -17.52
C ILE A 293 -31.63 3.07 -17.74
N VAL A 294 -32.27 3.77 -16.80
CA VAL A 294 -33.68 4.16 -16.90
C VAL A 294 -33.79 5.50 -17.64
N GLY A 295 -34.50 5.50 -18.78
CA GLY A 295 -34.74 6.70 -19.61
C GLY A 295 -34.52 6.42 -21.10
N PRO A 296 -34.92 7.34 -22.01
CA PRO A 296 -34.64 7.19 -23.43
C PRO A 296 -33.13 7.29 -23.66
N LEU A 297 -32.54 6.21 -24.18
CA LEU A 297 -31.16 6.21 -24.64
C LEU A 297 -31.12 6.73 -26.09
N PRO A 298 -30.06 7.48 -26.47
CA PRO A 298 -29.88 7.87 -27.86
C PRO A 298 -29.65 6.63 -28.72
N GLU A 299 -30.26 6.57 -29.91
CA GLU A 299 -30.02 5.50 -30.88
C GLU A 299 -28.59 5.56 -31.44
N ARG A 300 -28.07 6.79 -31.59
CA ARG A 300 -26.76 7.05 -32.19
C ARG A 300 -26.02 8.17 -31.48
N LEU A 301 -24.71 8.01 -31.29
CA LEU A 301 -23.80 9.03 -30.74
C LEU A 301 -22.62 9.30 -31.67
N GLU A 302 -22.20 10.56 -31.78
CA GLU A 302 -20.93 10.92 -32.42
C GLU A 302 -19.81 10.96 -31.38
N LEU A 303 -18.71 10.27 -31.67
CA LEU A 303 -17.47 10.30 -30.91
C LEU A 303 -16.42 11.03 -31.75
N VAL A 304 -15.97 12.20 -31.28
CA VAL A 304 -14.87 12.92 -31.93
C VAL A 304 -13.57 12.53 -31.24
N LEU A 305 -12.74 11.77 -31.94
CA LEU A 305 -11.48 11.26 -31.44
C LEU A 305 -10.35 12.23 -31.85
N GLY A 306 -9.83 13.01 -30.89
CA GLY A 306 -8.69 13.90 -31.06
C GLY A 306 -7.58 13.59 -30.06
N ASN A 307 -7.09 14.61 -29.35
CA ASN A 307 -6.21 14.39 -28.19
C ASN A 307 -6.97 13.68 -27.04
N GLU A 308 -8.29 13.88 -26.96
CA GLU A 308 -9.24 13.18 -26.12
C GLU A 308 -10.42 12.67 -26.96
N ILE A 309 -11.36 11.95 -26.33
CA ILE A 309 -12.63 11.56 -26.94
C ILE A 309 -13.68 12.56 -26.49
N TYR A 310 -14.21 13.33 -27.44
CA TYR A 310 -15.25 14.33 -27.17
C TYR A 310 -16.63 13.78 -27.50
N LEU A 311 -17.56 13.94 -26.57
CA LEU A 311 -18.99 13.65 -26.75
C LEU A 311 -19.80 14.93 -26.53
N ALA A 312 -20.80 15.19 -27.36
CA ALA A 312 -21.70 16.32 -27.16
C ALA A 312 -22.51 16.14 -25.86
N ARG A 313 -22.61 17.20 -25.04
CA ARG A 313 -23.44 17.18 -23.82
C ARG A 313 -24.93 17.19 -24.14
N GLN A 314 -25.31 17.84 -25.24
CA GLN A 314 -26.70 17.99 -25.64
C GLN A 314 -27.29 16.63 -26.04
N GLY A 315 -28.38 16.23 -25.40
CA GLY A 315 -29.05 14.95 -25.67
C GLY A 315 -28.44 13.73 -24.98
N LEU A 316 -27.36 13.90 -24.20
CA LEU A 316 -26.76 12.81 -23.42
C LEU A 316 -27.50 12.64 -22.07
N PRO A 317 -28.18 11.51 -21.80
CA PRO A 317 -28.86 11.29 -20.52
C PRO A 317 -27.87 11.33 -19.34
N ALA A 318 -28.28 11.93 -18.22
CA ALA A 318 -27.48 12.07 -17.00
C ALA A 318 -26.87 10.73 -16.52
N ALA A 319 -27.63 9.65 -16.60
CA ALA A 319 -27.18 8.31 -16.22
C ALA A 319 -26.10 7.75 -17.19
N LEU A 320 -26.24 7.98 -18.49
CA LEU A 320 -25.22 7.58 -19.48
C LEU A 320 -23.95 8.41 -19.32
N ARG A 321 -24.08 9.72 -19.10
CA ARG A 321 -22.97 10.63 -18.76
C ARG A 321 -22.18 10.14 -17.56
N ASN A 322 -22.87 9.74 -16.50
CA ASN A 322 -22.24 9.19 -15.30
C ASN A 322 -21.46 7.91 -15.55
N ARG A 323 -21.97 7.00 -16.38
CA ARG A 323 -21.22 5.79 -16.74
C ARG A 323 -19.97 6.10 -17.55
N LEU A 324 -20.08 7.02 -18.51
CA LEU A 324 -18.94 7.49 -19.31
C LEU A 324 -17.86 8.14 -18.43
N LEU A 325 -18.26 9.00 -17.49
CA LEU A 325 -17.35 9.62 -16.51
C LEU A 325 -16.65 8.57 -15.63
N ARG A 326 -17.36 7.51 -15.22
CA ARG A 326 -16.78 6.42 -14.42
C ARG A 326 -15.69 5.64 -15.15
N LEU A 327 -15.72 5.55 -16.47
CA LEU A 327 -14.65 4.93 -17.26
C LEU A 327 -13.34 5.71 -17.16
N ALA A 328 -13.42 7.03 -16.97
CA ALA A 328 -12.29 7.93 -16.78
C ALA A 328 -11.99 8.22 -15.30
N ALA A 329 -12.54 7.45 -14.35
CA ALA A 329 -12.37 7.70 -12.92
C ALA A 329 -11.93 6.45 -12.15
N PHE A 330 -11.14 6.65 -11.10
CA PHE A 330 -10.67 5.59 -10.20
C PHE A 330 -10.62 6.06 -8.74
N GLN A 331 -10.71 5.12 -7.81
CA GLN A 331 -10.64 5.43 -6.37
C GLN A 331 -9.23 5.91 -5.99
N ASN A 332 -9.11 6.98 -5.19
CA ASN A 332 -7.82 7.49 -4.73
C ASN A 332 -7.30 6.68 -3.53
N PRO A 333 -6.28 5.82 -3.68
CA PRO A 333 -5.83 4.97 -2.58
C PRO A 333 -5.19 5.75 -1.44
N GLU A 334 -4.70 6.97 -1.69
CA GLU A 334 -4.20 7.85 -0.64
C GLU A 334 -5.31 8.29 0.31
N PHE A 335 -6.50 8.57 -0.21
CA PHE A 335 -7.68 8.90 0.60
C PHE A 335 -8.04 7.72 1.51
N TYR A 336 -8.18 6.52 0.94
CA TYR A 336 -8.55 5.32 1.71
C TYR A 336 -7.45 4.90 2.69
N ARG A 337 -6.17 5.06 2.33
CA ARG A 337 -5.04 4.81 3.24
C ARG A 337 -5.03 5.82 4.39
N ALA A 338 -5.23 7.11 4.11
CA ALA A 338 -5.34 8.13 5.14
C ALA A 338 -6.53 7.85 6.07
N GLN A 339 -7.69 7.45 5.50
CA GLN A 339 -8.86 7.03 6.26
C GLN A 339 -8.57 5.82 7.16
N ALA A 340 -7.99 4.74 6.61
CA ALA A 340 -7.66 3.53 7.35
C ALA A 340 -6.61 3.77 8.46
N MET A 341 -5.64 4.64 8.19
CA MET A 341 -4.62 5.06 9.16
C MET A 341 -5.09 6.16 10.11
N ARG A 342 -6.37 6.58 10.02
CA ARG A 342 -6.97 7.64 10.85
C ARG A 342 -6.21 8.98 10.76
N LEU A 343 -5.62 9.27 9.59
CA LEU A 343 -4.92 10.51 9.25
C LEU A 343 -5.86 11.50 8.52
N PRO A 344 -5.54 12.82 8.50
CA PRO A 344 -6.37 13.80 7.80
C PRO A 344 -6.56 13.48 6.31
N THR A 345 -7.82 13.40 5.89
CA THR A 345 -8.23 13.26 4.48
C THR A 345 -8.37 14.59 3.76
N PHE A 346 -8.17 15.71 4.46
CA PHE A 346 -8.23 17.07 3.91
C PHE A 346 -7.30 17.21 2.69
N GLY A 347 -7.85 17.74 1.59
CA GLY A 347 -7.14 17.91 0.32
C GLY A 347 -6.91 16.62 -0.49
N LYS A 348 -7.46 15.47 -0.07
CA LYS A 348 -7.37 14.20 -0.81
C LYS A 348 -8.74 13.85 -1.39
N PRO A 349 -8.97 13.96 -2.71
CA PRO A 349 -10.25 13.57 -3.28
C PRO A 349 -10.44 12.05 -3.15
N ARG A 350 -11.68 11.58 -2.90
CA ARG A 350 -12.00 10.15 -2.77
C ARG A 350 -11.93 9.39 -4.11
N VAL A 351 -12.23 10.08 -5.19
CA VAL A 351 -12.20 9.60 -6.58
C VAL A 351 -11.36 10.59 -7.38
N ILE A 352 -10.45 10.07 -8.19
CA ILE A 352 -9.71 10.85 -9.18
C ILE A 352 -10.44 10.64 -10.51
N SER A 353 -10.87 11.74 -11.12
CA SER A 353 -11.45 11.76 -12.46
C SER A 353 -10.45 12.39 -13.43
N CYS A 354 -10.19 11.72 -14.54
CA CYS A 354 -9.39 12.23 -15.65
C CYS A 354 -10.26 12.81 -16.78
N ALA A 355 -11.59 12.87 -16.62
CA ALA A 355 -12.47 13.52 -17.59
C ALA A 355 -12.37 15.06 -17.52
N GLU A 356 -12.48 15.74 -18.67
CA GLU A 356 -12.63 17.21 -18.75
C GLU A 356 -14.08 17.57 -19.08
N GLU A 357 -14.65 18.50 -18.33
CA GLU A 357 -15.92 19.09 -18.68
C GLU A 357 -15.70 20.38 -19.47
N HIS A 358 -16.11 20.37 -20.74
CA HIS A 358 -16.22 21.58 -21.54
C HIS A 358 -17.66 22.10 -21.55
N PRO A 359 -17.89 23.37 -21.93
CA PRO A 359 -19.24 23.93 -21.97
C PRO A 359 -20.23 23.14 -22.84
N LEU A 360 -19.76 22.61 -23.98
CA LEU A 360 -20.60 21.88 -24.95
C LEU A 360 -20.27 20.39 -25.05
N HIS A 361 -19.09 19.96 -24.57
CA HIS A 361 -18.57 18.62 -24.75
C HIS A 361 -18.10 18.01 -23.44
N LEU A 362 -18.20 16.69 -23.33
CA LEU A 362 -17.52 15.88 -22.34
C LEU A 362 -16.25 15.31 -22.98
N GLY A 363 -15.08 15.62 -22.43
CA GLY A 363 -13.79 15.05 -22.84
C GLY A 363 -13.40 13.86 -21.98
N LEU A 364 -13.17 12.71 -22.58
CA LEU A 364 -12.67 11.51 -21.91
C LEU A 364 -11.27 11.16 -22.44
N PRO A 365 -10.39 10.59 -21.60
CA PRO A 365 -9.08 10.14 -22.07
C PRO A 365 -9.18 9.14 -23.22
N ARG A 366 -8.32 9.30 -24.23
CA ARG A 366 -8.36 8.49 -25.46
C ARG A 366 -8.12 6.99 -25.25
N GLY A 367 -7.46 6.61 -24.16
CA GLY A 367 -7.24 5.21 -23.79
C GLY A 367 -8.50 4.50 -23.34
N CYS A 368 -9.58 5.24 -23.04
CA CYS A 368 -10.88 4.69 -22.69
C CYS A 368 -11.73 4.31 -23.92
N LEU A 369 -11.22 4.46 -25.15
CA LEU A 369 -12.00 4.21 -26.38
C LEU A 369 -12.60 2.80 -26.43
N ASP A 370 -11.80 1.77 -26.17
CA ASP A 370 -12.24 0.37 -26.17
C ASP A 370 -13.40 0.18 -25.15
N GLU A 371 -13.25 0.74 -23.94
CA GLU A 371 -14.27 0.64 -22.88
C GLU A 371 -15.55 1.44 -23.20
N ILE A 372 -15.43 2.58 -23.88
CA ILE A 372 -16.59 3.36 -24.34
C ILE A 372 -17.34 2.58 -25.42
N GLN A 373 -16.63 1.99 -26.38
CA GLN A 373 -17.24 1.17 -27.44
C GLN A 373 -17.96 -0.04 -26.86
N ASP A 374 -17.34 -0.74 -25.90
CA ASP A 374 -17.96 -1.84 -25.17
C ASP A 374 -19.21 -1.39 -24.39
N LEU A 375 -19.14 -0.24 -23.72
CA LEU A 375 -20.27 0.32 -22.97
C LEU A 375 -21.44 0.65 -23.92
N LEU A 376 -21.19 1.37 -25.02
CA LEU A 376 -22.23 1.72 -25.99
C LEU A 376 -22.83 0.47 -26.64
N GLY A 377 -21.99 -0.50 -27.03
CA GLY A 377 -22.43 -1.78 -27.56
C GLY A 377 -23.30 -2.57 -26.59
N SER A 378 -22.93 -2.60 -25.30
CA SER A 378 -23.72 -3.27 -24.25
C SER A 378 -25.10 -2.62 -24.02
N LEU A 379 -25.24 -1.34 -24.38
CA LEU A 379 -26.47 -0.57 -24.28
C LEU A 379 -27.26 -0.52 -25.60
N GLY A 380 -26.75 -1.13 -26.67
CA GLY A 380 -27.35 -1.11 -28.00
C GLY A 380 -27.32 0.28 -28.67
N ILE A 381 -26.39 1.15 -28.27
CA ILE A 381 -26.23 2.50 -28.83
C ILE A 381 -25.24 2.42 -30.00
N GLU A 382 -25.66 2.81 -31.20
CA GLU A 382 -24.74 2.93 -32.34
C GLU A 382 -23.84 4.16 -32.17
N TYR A 383 -22.65 4.13 -32.77
CA TYR A 383 -21.77 5.30 -32.75
C TYR A 383 -21.10 5.58 -34.09
N VAL A 384 -20.76 6.86 -34.30
CA VAL A 384 -19.94 7.33 -35.42
C VAL A 384 -18.64 7.83 -34.86
N LEU A 385 -17.53 7.30 -35.35
CA LEU A 385 -16.21 7.78 -34.99
C LEU A 385 -15.75 8.81 -36.02
N ARG A 386 -15.56 10.06 -35.60
CA ARG A 386 -14.91 11.11 -36.37
C ARG A 386 -13.48 11.27 -35.85
N ASP A 387 -12.51 10.84 -36.65
CA ASP A 387 -11.09 10.89 -36.27
C ASP A 387 -10.47 12.24 -36.65
N GLU A 388 -10.16 13.04 -35.64
CA GLU A 388 -9.50 14.36 -35.72
C GLU A 388 -8.07 14.31 -35.17
N ARG A 389 -7.52 13.11 -34.96
CA ARG A 389 -6.12 12.95 -34.54
C ARG A 389 -5.17 13.37 -35.65
N HIS A 390 -4.02 13.88 -35.25
CA HIS A 390 -2.94 14.23 -36.16
C HIS A 390 -2.27 12.95 -36.69
N PRO A 391 -2.33 12.65 -38.00
CA PRO A 391 -1.75 11.43 -38.57
C PRO A 391 -0.21 11.47 -38.63
N GLY A 392 0.37 12.68 -38.55
CA GLY A 392 1.80 12.92 -38.70
C GLY A 392 2.23 13.18 -40.13
N VAL A 393 3.50 13.54 -40.28
CA VAL A 393 4.17 13.71 -41.58
C VAL A 393 4.93 12.42 -41.91
N PRO A 394 4.96 11.94 -43.17
CA PRO A 394 5.71 10.74 -43.53
C PRO A 394 7.19 10.80 -43.12
N LEU A 395 7.67 9.74 -42.47
CA LEU A 395 9.06 9.54 -42.02
C LEU A 395 9.64 8.32 -42.74
N SER A 396 10.57 8.55 -43.66
CA SER A 396 11.24 7.48 -44.40
C SER A 396 12.42 6.92 -43.61
N VAL A 397 12.17 5.87 -42.83
CA VAL A 397 13.19 5.13 -42.06
C VAL A 397 12.92 3.64 -42.13
N THR A 398 13.97 2.84 -42.04
CA THR A 398 13.88 1.37 -42.01
C THR A 398 14.58 0.85 -40.77
N PHE A 399 14.00 -0.18 -40.16
CA PHE A 399 14.62 -0.81 -38.99
C PHE A 399 15.81 -1.68 -39.43
N GLN A 400 17.00 -1.40 -38.89
CA GLN A 400 18.27 -2.04 -39.25
C GLN A 400 18.66 -3.21 -38.32
N GLY A 401 17.80 -3.56 -37.35
CA GLY A 401 18.06 -4.63 -36.40
C GLY A 401 17.28 -5.91 -36.69
N THR A 402 17.50 -6.94 -35.87
CA THR A 402 16.64 -8.13 -35.80
C THR A 402 16.03 -8.21 -34.40
N LEU A 403 14.70 -8.29 -34.32
CA LEU A 403 14.02 -8.48 -33.05
C LEU A 403 14.24 -9.90 -32.53
N ARG A 404 14.44 -10.04 -31.22
CA ARG A 404 14.42 -11.36 -30.56
C ARG A 404 13.00 -11.95 -30.65
N PRO A 405 12.82 -13.28 -30.58
CA PRO A 405 11.50 -13.90 -30.70
C PRO A 405 10.42 -13.29 -29.78
N GLN A 406 10.74 -13.06 -28.51
CA GLN A 406 9.82 -12.43 -27.56
C GLN A 406 9.54 -10.95 -27.87
N GLN A 407 10.53 -10.22 -28.39
CA GLN A 407 10.35 -8.84 -28.82
C GLN A 407 9.44 -8.76 -30.05
N ALA A 408 9.53 -9.72 -30.97
CA ALA A 408 8.67 -9.79 -32.14
C ALA A 408 7.19 -9.99 -31.75
N VAL A 409 6.90 -10.91 -30.82
CA VAL A 409 5.54 -11.11 -30.28
C VAL A 409 5.00 -9.83 -29.65
N ALA A 410 5.80 -9.15 -28.83
CA ALA A 410 5.40 -7.88 -28.22
C ALA A 410 5.18 -6.77 -29.25
N ALA A 411 6.04 -6.68 -30.26
CA ALA A 411 5.98 -5.67 -31.31
C ALA A 411 4.76 -5.84 -32.22
N GLU A 412 4.43 -7.07 -32.61
CA GLU A 412 3.23 -7.38 -33.40
C GLU A 412 1.96 -7.11 -32.62
N ALA A 413 1.90 -7.50 -31.34
CA ALA A 413 0.77 -7.20 -30.46
C ALA A 413 0.52 -5.69 -30.34
N LEU A 414 1.57 -4.87 -30.23
CA LEU A 414 1.45 -3.41 -30.17
C LEU A 414 1.08 -2.80 -31.53
N ALA A 415 1.59 -3.35 -32.63
CA ALA A 415 1.35 -2.81 -33.96
C ALA A 415 -0.09 -2.98 -34.45
N GLY A 416 -0.83 -3.94 -33.90
CA GLY A 416 -2.27 -4.11 -34.15
C GLY A 416 -3.15 -3.00 -33.57
N HIS A 417 -2.60 -2.10 -32.76
CA HIS A 417 -3.35 -1.03 -32.10
C HIS A 417 -2.71 0.34 -32.31
N ASP A 418 -3.55 1.38 -32.38
CA ASP A 418 -3.08 2.77 -32.46
C ASP A 418 -2.43 3.21 -31.14
N GLN A 419 -2.98 2.73 -30.01
CA GLN A 419 -2.57 3.09 -28.65
C GLN A 419 -2.31 1.84 -27.80
N GLY A 420 -1.32 1.90 -26.91
CA GLY A 420 -1.11 0.86 -25.93
C GLY A 420 0.12 1.04 -25.05
N VAL A 421 0.18 0.21 -24.00
CA VAL A 421 1.32 0.12 -23.09
C VAL A 421 2.05 -1.21 -23.24
N LEU A 422 3.38 -1.15 -23.35
CA LEU A 422 4.28 -2.29 -23.19
C LEU A 422 4.78 -2.35 -21.74
N ALA A 423 4.32 -3.35 -21.00
CA ALA A 423 4.77 -3.63 -19.64
C ALA A 423 5.85 -4.72 -19.68
N ALA A 424 7.12 -4.32 -19.70
CA ALA A 424 8.24 -5.26 -19.83
C ALA A 424 9.44 -4.81 -19.01
N THR A 425 10.13 -5.77 -18.37
CA THR A 425 11.22 -5.46 -17.44
C THR A 425 12.34 -4.64 -18.08
N THR A 426 13.20 -4.07 -17.25
CA THR A 426 14.50 -3.56 -17.71
C THR A 426 15.29 -4.69 -18.39
N ALA A 427 16.14 -4.31 -19.36
CA ALA A 427 16.87 -5.22 -20.26
C ALA A 427 16.03 -6.04 -21.28
N PHE A 428 14.69 -5.93 -21.32
CA PHE A 428 13.87 -6.53 -22.40
C PHE A 428 14.15 -5.93 -23.78
N GLY A 429 14.61 -4.67 -23.84
CA GLY A 429 14.81 -3.94 -25.09
C GLY A 429 13.58 -3.14 -25.55
N LYS A 430 12.87 -2.49 -24.60
CA LYS A 430 11.71 -1.62 -24.88
C LYS A 430 12.00 -0.59 -25.98
N THR A 431 13.16 0.06 -25.93
CA THR A 431 13.61 1.03 -26.94
C THR A 431 13.76 0.42 -28.33
N VAL A 432 14.16 -0.86 -28.42
CA VAL A 432 14.31 -1.58 -29.70
C VAL A 432 12.94 -1.85 -30.32
N VAL A 433 11.99 -2.32 -29.50
CA VAL A 433 10.58 -2.52 -29.92
C VAL A 433 9.97 -1.19 -30.37
N ALA A 434 10.22 -0.11 -29.63
CA ALA A 434 9.75 1.22 -29.99
C ALA A 434 10.37 1.73 -31.31
N ALA A 435 11.68 1.56 -31.51
CA ALA A 435 12.33 1.91 -32.78
C ALA A 435 11.74 1.13 -33.96
N TRP A 436 11.46 -0.16 -33.78
CA TRP A 436 10.76 -0.95 -34.80
C TRP A 436 9.35 -0.43 -35.07
N LEU A 437 8.58 -0.06 -34.04
CA LEU A 437 7.24 0.52 -34.20
C LEU A 437 7.28 1.88 -34.91
N ILE A 438 8.29 2.71 -34.64
CA ILE A 438 8.53 3.97 -35.33
C ILE A 438 8.75 3.73 -36.82
N ALA A 439 9.61 2.76 -37.17
CA ALA A 439 9.86 2.40 -38.57
C ALA A 439 8.63 1.82 -39.26
N ARG A 440 7.88 0.94 -38.58
CA ARG A 440 6.65 0.34 -39.11
C ARG A 440 5.54 1.37 -39.34
N ARG A 441 5.40 2.34 -38.44
CA ARG A 441 4.38 3.41 -38.55
C ARG A 441 4.78 4.48 -39.56
N GLY A 442 6.08 4.77 -39.70
CA GLY A 442 6.61 5.64 -40.75
C GLY A 442 6.08 7.07 -40.73
N VAL A 443 5.81 7.63 -39.54
CA VAL A 443 5.28 9.00 -39.37
C VAL A 443 6.10 9.79 -38.35
N SER A 444 5.91 11.12 -38.36
CA SER A 444 6.59 12.03 -37.44
C SER A 444 6.39 11.59 -35.99
N THR A 445 7.50 11.45 -35.25
CA THR A 445 7.53 10.85 -33.92
C THR A 445 8.17 11.78 -32.89
N LEU A 446 7.50 11.95 -31.75
CA LEU A 446 8.05 12.57 -30.56
C LEU A 446 8.26 11.53 -29.46
N VAL A 447 9.50 11.40 -28.99
CA VAL A 447 9.85 10.55 -27.86
C VAL A 447 10.01 11.41 -26.61
N LEU A 448 9.21 11.15 -25.59
CA LEU A 448 9.23 11.82 -24.30
C LEU A 448 10.03 11.02 -23.29
N VAL A 449 11.00 11.67 -22.66
CA VAL A 449 11.82 11.14 -21.56
C VAL A 449 11.83 12.12 -20.38
N HIS A 450 12.11 11.63 -19.17
CA HIS A 450 12.11 12.46 -17.95
C HIS A 450 13.52 12.87 -17.48
N ARG A 451 14.59 12.32 -18.08
CA ARG A 451 16.00 12.59 -17.72
C ARG A 451 16.89 12.80 -18.95
N GLN A 452 17.91 13.66 -18.81
CA GLN A 452 18.84 13.97 -19.89
C GLN A 452 19.65 12.75 -20.35
N GLN A 453 20.02 11.85 -19.44
CA GLN A 453 20.74 10.63 -19.77
C GLN A 453 19.93 9.72 -20.69
N LEU A 454 18.62 9.59 -20.42
CA LEU A 454 17.71 8.81 -21.26
C LEU A 454 17.56 9.44 -22.65
N LEU A 455 17.52 10.77 -22.74
CA LEU A 455 17.48 11.47 -24.03
C LEU A 455 18.66 11.07 -24.91
N GLU A 456 19.89 11.14 -24.40
CA GLU A 456 21.07 10.80 -25.19
C GLU A 456 21.10 9.30 -25.55
N GLN A 457 20.68 8.40 -24.64
CA GLN A 457 20.53 6.97 -24.92
C GLN A 457 19.51 6.70 -26.04
N TRP A 458 18.37 7.38 -26.02
CA TRP A 458 17.36 7.25 -27.06
C TRP A 458 17.89 7.72 -28.42
N VAL A 459 18.61 8.85 -28.47
CA VAL A 459 19.22 9.34 -29.70
C VAL A 459 20.22 8.32 -30.27
N GLU A 460 21.08 7.74 -29.43
CA GLU A 460 22.04 6.71 -29.85
C GLU A 460 21.34 5.46 -30.39
N ARG A 461 20.31 4.97 -29.69
CA ARG A 461 19.57 3.77 -30.09
C ARG A 461 18.78 4.00 -31.37
N LEU A 462 18.09 5.13 -31.50
CA LEU A 462 17.37 5.49 -32.73
C LEU A 462 18.33 5.65 -33.91
N ALA A 463 19.49 6.30 -33.71
CA ALA A 463 20.50 6.43 -34.76
C ALA A 463 20.97 5.06 -35.27
N THR A 464 21.25 4.15 -34.33
CA THR A 464 21.72 2.78 -34.63
C THR A 464 20.64 1.95 -35.33
N PHE A 465 19.43 1.88 -34.76
CA PHE A 465 18.38 0.98 -35.24
C PHE A 465 17.58 1.52 -36.43
N LEU A 466 17.64 2.82 -36.71
CA LEU A 466 16.97 3.43 -37.86
C LEU A 466 17.93 3.85 -38.98
N GLY A 467 19.23 3.63 -38.81
CA GLY A 467 20.25 4.01 -39.80
C GLY A 467 20.37 5.53 -40.01
N LEU A 468 20.01 6.32 -39.01
CA LEU A 468 20.04 7.78 -39.08
C LEU A 468 21.29 8.34 -38.40
N PRO A 469 21.93 9.39 -38.94
CA PRO A 469 23.00 10.06 -38.22
C PRO A 469 22.42 10.78 -36.99
N ALA A 470 23.08 10.73 -35.84
CA ALA A 470 22.59 11.31 -34.58
C ALA A 470 22.29 12.82 -34.62
N ARG A 471 22.77 13.53 -35.65
CA ARG A 471 22.46 14.95 -35.92
C ARG A 471 21.13 15.17 -36.64
N ALA A 472 20.60 14.14 -37.31
CA ALA A 472 19.32 14.15 -37.98
C ALA A 472 18.16 13.86 -37.02
N ILE A 473 18.43 13.50 -35.77
CA ILE A 473 17.43 13.33 -34.70
C ILE A 473 17.44 14.63 -33.87
N GLY A 474 16.31 15.33 -33.81
CA GLY A 474 16.24 16.57 -33.08
C GLY A 474 16.09 16.35 -31.57
N ARG A 475 16.47 17.39 -30.82
CA ARG A 475 16.67 17.31 -29.36
C ARG A 475 16.06 18.52 -28.67
N ILE A 476 15.21 18.26 -27.68
CA ILE A 476 14.52 19.29 -26.90
C ILE A 476 14.79 19.06 -25.40
N GLY A 477 15.57 19.94 -24.79
CA GLY A 477 15.95 19.87 -23.37
C GLY A 477 17.47 19.74 -23.13
N GLY A 478 17.89 19.75 -21.86
CA GLY A 478 19.31 19.64 -21.49
C GLY A 478 20.18 20.81 -22.02
N GLY A 479 19.57 21.99 -22.19
CA GLY A 479 20.22 23.18 -22.79
C GLY A 479 20.29 23.17 -24.32
N ARG A 480 19.65 22.21 -24.99
CA ARG A 480 19.52 22.15 -26.46
C ARG A 480 18.05 22.29 -26.85
N ASN A 481 17.75 23.07 -27.88
CA ASN A 481 16.41 23.21 -28.45
C ASN A 481 16.53 23.26 -29.97
N ARG A 482 16.75 22.10 -30.58
CA ARG A 482 16.89 21.93 -32.03
C ARG A 482 15.99 20.79 -32.50
N PRO A 483 14.66 20.97 -32.46
CA PRO A 483 13.74 20.02 -33.05
C PRO A 483 13.84 20.04 -34.58
N ASN A 484 13.44 18.95 -35.22
CA ASN A 484 13.30 18.87 -36.68
C ASN A 484 11.86 18.61 -37.14
N GLY A 485 10.91 18.35 -36.23
CA GLY A 485 9.49 18.10 -36.51
C GLY A 485 9.18 16.72 -37.10
N THR A 486 10.18 15.85 -37.22
CA THR A 486 10.07 14.52 -37.85
C THR A 486 10.42 13.39 -36.91
N LEU A 487 11.58 13.42 -36.25
CA LEU A 487 11.95 12.47 -35.22
C LEU A 487 12.73 13.22 -34.15
N ASP A 488 12.05 13.46 -33.04
CA ASP A 488 12.54 14.30 -31.95
C ASP A 488 12.51 13.55 -30.62
N VAL A 489 13.53 13.77 -29.80
CA VAL A 489 13.59 13.28 -28.42
C VAL A 489 13.59 14.46 -27.47
N ALA A 490 12.67 14.47 -26.53
CA ALA A 490 12.39 15.62 -25.67
C ALA A 490 12.32 15.27 -24.19
N LEU A 491 12.89 16.15 -23.36
CA LEU A 491 12.63 16.16 -21.93
C LEU A 491 11.24 16.74 -21.67
N ILE A 492 10.40 15.99 -20.94
CA ILE A 492 9.03 16.41 -20.58
C ILE A 492 9.02 17.81 -19.96
N GLN A 493 9.94 18.07 -19.02
CA GLN A 493 10.08 19.37 -18.33
C GLN A 493 10.40 20.54 -19.25
N SER A 494 10.94 20.28 -20.45
CA SER A 494 11.26 21.34 -21.42
C SER A 494 10.07 21.74 -22.29
N LEU A 495 9.02 20.91 -22.33
CA LEU A 495 7.79 21.10 -23.10
C LEU A 495 6.62 21.61 -22.26
N VAL A 496 6.80 21.72 -20.94
CA VAL A 496 5.78 22.25 -20.02
C VAL A 496 6.39 23.37 -19.18
N ARG A 497 5.83 24.58 -19.28
CA ARG A 497 6.29 25.75 -18.50
C ARG A 497 5.10 26.44 -17.85
N ALA A 498 5.13 26.56 -16.53
CA ALA A 498 4.06 27.20 -15.74
C ALA A 498 2.64 26.66 -16.06
N GLY A 499 2.52 25.36 -16.32
CA GLY A 499 1.24 24.71 -16.67
C GLY A 499 0.81 24.86 -18.14
N VAL A 500 1.61 25.51 -18.97
CA VAL A 500 1.38 25.63 -20.42
C VAL A 500 2.20 24.60 -21.17
N VAL A 501 1.55 23.84 -22.03
CA VAL A 501 2.17 22.85 -22.93
C VAL A 501 2.58 23.53 -24.24
N ASP A 502 3.75 23.18 -24.75
CA ASP A 502 4.26 23.68 -26.03
C ASP A 502 3.42 23.15 -27.22
N ASP A 503 2.95 24.06 -28.08
CA ASP A 503 2.05 23.72 -29.20
C ASP A 503 2.63 22.67 -30.16
N ARG A 504 3.96 22.61 -30.29
CA ARG A 504 4.67 21.66 -31.16
C ARG A 504 4.35 20.20 -30.83
N VAL A 505 3.92 19.92 -29.60
CA VAL A 505 3.52 18.57 -29.17
C VAL A 505 2.33 18.04 -30.00
N GLY A 506 1.51 18.93 -30.56
CA GLY A 506 0.39 18.59 -31.43
C GLY A 506 0.75 18.23 -32.88
N GLU A 507 2.01 18.38 -33.30
CA GLU A 507 2.44 18.27 -34.71
C GLU A 507 2.96 16.85 -35.08
N TYR A 508 3.05 15.94 -34.10
CA TYR A 508 3.57 14.59 -34.32
C TYR A 508 2.45 13.57 -34.53
N GLY A 509 2.66 12.62 -35.44
CA GLY A 509 1.74 11.50 -35.66
C GLY A 509 1.88 10.36 -34.66
N HIS A 510 3.04 10.27 -34.00
CA HIS A 510 3.35 9.21 -33.06
C HIS A 510 4.03 9.77 -31.80
N LEU A 511 3.47 9.46 -30.64
CA LEU A 511 4.01 9.79 -29.33
C LEU A 511 4.54 8.53 -28.64
N VAL A 512 5.79 8.56 -28.20
CA VAL A 512 6.37 7.50 -27.36
C VAL A 512 6.68 8.08 -25.99
N VAL A 513 6.11 7.50 -24.93
CA VAL A 513 6.34 7.92 -23.54
C VAL A 513 7.21 6.87 -22.85
N ASP A 514 8.48 7.19 -22.64
CA ASP A 514 9.41 6.31 -21.92
C ASP A 514 9.27 6.46 -20.40
N GLU A 515 9.38 5.34 -19.70
CA GLU A 515 9.05 5.21 -18.28
C GLU A 515 7.69 5.84 -17.96
N SER A 516 6.66 5.43 -18.72
CA SER A 516 5.29 5.95 -18.65
C SER A 516 4.64 5.80 -17.28
N HIS A 517 5.22 5.00 -16.38
CA HIS A 517 4.82 4.97 -14.98
C HIS A 517 4.96 6.33 -14.29
N HIS A 518 5.71 7.31 -14.82
CA HIS A 518 5.76 8.69 -14.30
C HIS A 518 4.61 9.59 -14.73
N LEU A 519 3.82 9.18 -15.72
CA LEU A 519 2.75 9.97 -16.33
C LEU A 519 1.74 10.56 -15.32
N PRO A 520 1.36 9.89 -14.21
CA PRO A 520 0.44 10.46 -13.21
C PRO A 520 0.88 11.76 -12.51
N ALA A 521 2.10 12.24 -12.75
CA ALA A 521 2.49 13.58 -12.35
C ALA A 521 1.73 14.63 -13.19
N SER A 522 1.15 15.64 -12.55
CA SER A 522 0.26 16.62 -13.21
C SER A 522 0.82 17.25 -14.49
N SER A 523 2.11 17.64 -14.49
CA SER A 523 2.77 18.20 -15.68
C SER A 523 2.95 17.19 -16.81
N PHE A 524 3.10 15.90 -16.50
CA PHE A 524 3.34 14.84 -17.47
C PHE A 524 2.02 14.43 -18.12
N GLU A 525 0.98 14.26 -17.30
CA GLU A 525 -0.39 14.02 -17.73
C GLU A 525 -0.86 15.13 -18.68
N GLN A 526 -0.71 16.41 -18.30
CA GLN A 526 -1.08 17.54 -19.15
C GLN A 526 -0.41 17.50 -20.53
N LEU A 527 0.89 17.17 -20.58
CA LEU A 527 1.63 17.08 -21.84
C LEU A 527 1.08 15.99 -22.76
N VAL A 528 0.89 14.77 -22.22
CA VAL A 528 0.42 13.63 -23.01
C VAL A 528 -1.04 13.82 -23.45
N ARG A 529 -1.87 14.37 -22.57
CA ARG A 529 -3.29 14.67 -22.82
C ARG A 529 -3.50 15.71 -23.92
N ARG A 530 -2.57 16.65 -24.08
CA ARG A 530 -2.62 17.68 -25.14
C ARG A 530 -2.05 17.19 -26.47
N ALA A 531 -1.34 16.06 -26.49
CA ALA A 531 -0.79 15.51 -27.72
C ALA A 531 -1.88 14.96 -28.64
N LYS A 532 -1.90 15.42 -29.89
CA LYS A 532 -2.91 15.03 -30.90
C LYS A 532 -2.52 13.79 -31.71
N ALA A 533 -1.39 13.16 -31.40
CA ALA A 533 -0.85 12.04 -32.16
C ALA A 533 -1.88 10.91 -32.32
N ARG A 534 -2.01 10.40 -33.56
CA ARG A 534 -2.79 9.19 -33.84
C ARG A 534 -2.29 8.00 -33.04
N TYR A 535 -0.95 7.84 -33.00
CA TYR A 535 -0.30 6.71 -32.37
C TYR A 535 0.31 7.08 -31.02
N VAL A 536 0.08 6.26 -30.00
CA VAL A 536 0.60 6.52 -28.64
C VAL A 536 1.14 5.24 -28.04
N LEU A 537 2.37 5.27 -27.55
CA LEU A 537 3.05 4.12 -26.97
C LEU A 537 3.58 4.46 -25.58
N GLY A 538 3.07 3.80 -24.55
CA GLY A 538 3.64 3.85 -23.21
C GLY A 538 4.64 2.71 -23.00
N LEU A 539 5.84 3.02 -22.52
CA LEU A 539 6.87 2.03 -22.19
C LEU A 539 7.13 2.05 -20.68
N SER A 540 6.94 0.93 -19.98
CA SER A 540 7.28 0.87 -18.55
C SER A 540 7.77 -0.50 -18.12
N ALA A 541 8.70 -0.52 -17.16
CA ALA A 541 9.08 -1.74 -16.44
C ALA A 541 8.02 -2.20 -15.44
N THR A 542 7.28 -1.27 -14.85
CA THR A 542 6.25 -1.52 -13.84
C THR A 542 5.08 -0.61 -14.11
N VAL A 543 3.91 -1.17 -14.41
CA VAL A 543 2.71 -0.34 -14.60
C VAL A 543 2.08 0.06 -13.26
N THR A 544 2.21 -0.76 -12.22
CA THR A 544 1.70 -0.47 -10.88
C THR A 544 2.56 0.55 -10.14
N ARG A 545 1.91 1.53 -9.48
CA ARG A 545 2.56 2.55 -8.65
C ARG A 545 2.16 2.44 -7.18
N LYS A 546 3.03 2.89 -6.27
CA LYS A 546 2.83 2.92 -4.82
C LYS A 546 1.67 3.83 -4.36
N ASP A 547 1.41 4.90 -5.11
CA ASP A 547 0.27 5.81 -4.90
C ASP A 547 -1.04 5.27 -5.53
N GLY A 548 -0.94 4.25 -6.38
CA GLY A 548 -2.05 3.65 -7.10
C GLY A 548 -2.67 4.53 -8.18
N HIS A 549 -1.98 5.59 -8.62
CA HIS A 549 -2.45 6.45 -9.72
C HIS A 549 -2.09 5.89 -11.12
N HIS A 550 -1.65 4.64 -11.19
CA HIS A 550 -1.33 3.99 -12.44
C HIS A 550 -2.48 3.89 -13.47
N PRO A 551 -3.78 3.93 -13.12
CA PRO A 551 -4.85 3.98 -14.12
C PRO A 551 -4.72 5.14 -15.10
N ILE A 552 -4.15 6.28 -14.69
CA ILE A 552 -3.90 7.43 -15.57
C ILE A 552 -3.00 7.03 -16.76
N VAL A 553 -2.04 6.13 -16.57
CA VAL A 553 -1.18 5.63 -17.66
C VAL A 553 -2.02 4.94 -18.73
N PHE A 554 -3.02 4.15 -18.33
CA PHE A 554 -3.88 3.42 -19.26
C PHE A 554 -4.92 4.34 -19.91
N MET A 555 -5.42 5.32 -19.16
CA MET A 555 -6.34 6.35 -19.67
C MET A 555 -5.68 7.20 -20.76
N GLU A 556 -4.39 7.50 -20.63
CA GLU A 556 -3.68 8.40 -21.56
C GLU A 556 -2.95 7.68 -22.71
N CYS A 557 -2.37 6.50 -22.45
CA CYS A 557 -1.62 5.72 -23.44
C CYS A 557 -2.39 4.53 -24.02
N GLY A 558 -3.54 4.16 -23.46
CA GLY A 558 -4.28 2.94 -23.77
C GLY A 558 -3.92 1.75 -22.87
N PRO A 559 -4.66 0.63 -22.98
CA PRO A 559 -4.47 -0.54 -22.12
C PRO A 559 -3.13 -1.24 -22.36
N VAL A 560 -2.74 -2.11 -21.44
CA VAL A 560 -1.56 -2.98 -21.62
C VAL A 560 -1.83 -3.96 -22.76
N ARG A 561 -1.16 -3.76 -23.91
CA ARG A 561 -1.30 -4.64 -25.08
C ARG A 561 -0.40 -5.87 -25.00
N HIS A 562 0.72 -5.76 -24.27
CA HIS A 562 1.60 -6.89 -24.00
C HIS A 562 2.31 -6.74 -22.66
N ARG A 563 2.35 -7.83 -21.89
CA ARG A 563 3.02 -7.92 -20.60
C ARG A 563 4.02 -9.06 -20.61
N VAL A 564 5.25 -8.78 -20.18
CA VAL A 564 6.32 -9.78 -20.06
C VAL A 564 6.53 -10.13 -18.60
N SER A 565 6.45 -11.42 -18.27
CA SER A 565 6.74 -11.93 -16.93
C SER A 565 8.24 -11.82 -16.61
N ALA A 566 8.57 -11.10 -15.55
CA ALA A 566 9.96 -10.95 -15.09
C ALA A 566 10.60 -12.30 -14.75
N ARG A 567 9.81 -13.22 -14.16
CA ARG A 567 10.26 -14.53 -13.72
C ARG A 567 10.57 -15.47 -14.90
N GLU A 568 9.69 -15.51 -15.90
CA GLU A 568 9.92 -16.30 -17.11
C GLU A 568 11.16 -15.80 -17.86
N GLN A 569 11.32 -14.48 -17.91
CA GLN A 569 12.47 -13.87 -18.55
C GLN A 569 13.77 -14.16 -17.79
N ALA A 570 13.75 -14.13 -16.46
CA ALA A 570 14.90 -14.48 -15.63
C ALA A 570 15.32 -15.95 -15.81
N ALA A 571 14.36 -16.87 -15.91
CA ALA A 571 14.62 -18.30 -16.10
C ALA A 571 15.32 -18.63 -17.44
N GLN A 572 15.15 -17.78 -18.45
CA GLN A 572 15.74 -17.98 -19.78
C GLN A 572 17.12 -17.32 -19.95
N ARG A 573 17.62 -16.61 -18.93
CA ARG A 573 18.94 -15.96 -19.00
C ARG A 573 20.06 -16.97 -18.75
N PRO A 574 21.24 -16.76 -19.33
CA PRO A 574 22.38 -17.68 -19.20
C PRO A 574 23.12 -17.55 -17.85
N PHE A 575 22.53 -16.91 -16.84
CA PHE A 575 23.13 -16.68 -15.53
C PHE A 575 22.13 -16.83 -14.39
N THR A 576 22.62 -17.22 -13.21
CA THR A 576 21.83 -17.40 -11.99
C THR A 576 21.53 -16.06 -11.30
N HIS A 577 20.45 -16.01 -10.52
CA HIS A 577 19.98 -14.81 -9.82
C HIS A 577 19.87 -15.08 -8.32
N ASN A 578 20.80 -14.56 -7.52
CA ASN A 578 20.89 -14.84 -6.09
C ASN A 578 20.78 -13.57 -5.24
N VAL A 579 20.00 -13.62 -4.17
CA VAL A 579 20.00 -12.60 -3.11
C VAL A 579 20.69 -13.19 -1.88
N TRP A 580 21.77 -12.55 -1.46
CA TRP A 580 22.53 -12.86 -0.25
C TRP A 580 22.04 -11.96 0.86
N VAL A 581 21.30 -12.52 1.81
CA VAL A 581 20.80 -11.77 2.96
C VAL A 581 21.92 -11.66 3.98
N ARG A 582 22.20 -10.44 4.45
CA ARG A 582 23.19 -10.13 5.48
C ARG A 582 22.49 -9.59 6.72
N PRO A 583 22.11 -10.44 7.69
CA PRO A 583 21.57 -9.99 8.95
C PRO A 583 22.55 -9.03 9.64
N THR A 584 22.05 -7.92 10.15
CA THR A 584 22.83 -7.00 10.96
C THR A 584 22.38 -7.12 12.41
N ALA A 585 23.30 -6.87 13.35
CA ALA A 585 22.95 -6.80 14.77
C ALA A 585 22.58 -5.35 15.19
N PHE A 586 22.15 -4.51 14.24
CA PHE A 586 21.74 -3.12 14.48
C PHE A 586 20.60 -3.05 15.50
N HIS A 587 20.69 -2.10 16.42
CA HIS A 587 19.64 -1.76 17.38
C HIS A 587 19.52 -0.23 17.48
N PRO A 588 18.30 0.34 17.42
CA PRO A 588 18.13 1.78 17.48
C PRO A 588 18.45 2.29 18.89
N PRO A 589 19.14 3.43 19.02
CA PRO A 589 19.40 4.06 20.31
C PRO A 589 18.11 4.67 20.88
N GLY A 590 17.51 4.04 21.90
CA GLY A 590 16.42 4.59 22.71
C GLY A 590 15.01 4.50 22.08
N ALA A 591 14.03 4.05 22.86
CA ALA A 591 12.62 4.05 22.48
C ALA A 591 12.03 5.45 22.74
N GLY A 592 11.72 6.21 21.70
CA GLY A 592 11.19 7.56 21.85
C GLY A 592 10.33 8.00 20.68
N ASP A 593 9.18 8.58 21.01
CA ASP A 593 8.18 9.27 20.17
C ASP A 593 7.14 8.39 19.45
N PRO A 594 5.81 8.61 19.62
CA PRO A 594 4.75 7.89 18.89
C PRO A 594 4.63 8.18 17.39
N ASP A 595 5.32 9.19 16.85
CA ASP A 595 5.20 9.57 15.44
C ASP A 595 6.06 8.69 14.51
N LEU A 596 5.40 7.81 13.74
CA LEU A 596 6.00 6.89 12.78
C LEU A 596 6.92 7.57 11.74
N ARG A 597 6.69 8.85 11.38
CA ARG A 597 7.54 9.56 10.40
C ARG A 597 8.85 10.05 11.02
N VAL A 598 8.78 10.54 12.25
CA VAL A 598 9.96 10.99 13.02
C VAL A 598 10.81 9.77 13.36
N GLN A 599 10.19 8.70 13.85
CA GLN A 599 10.83 7.40 14.04
C GLN A 599 11.56 6.89 12.78
N PHE A 600 10.98 7.06 11.59
CA PHE A 600 11.61 6.60 10.35
C PHE A 600 12.84 7.42 9.94
N HIS A 601 12.79 8.75 10.14
CA HIS A 601 13.95 9.60 9.84
C HIS A 601 15.10 9.32 10.81
N ASP A 602 14.80 9.25 12.11
CA ASP A 602 15.78 9.00 13.16
C ASP A 602 16.42 7.62 13.01
N LEU A 603 15.62 6.63 12.61
CA LEU A 603 16.11 5.27 12.32
C LEU A 603 17.10 5.25 11.16
N TYR A 604 16.87 6.04 10.10
CA TYR A 604 17.83 6.14 8.99
C TYR A 604 19.12 6.82 9.43
N GLU A 605 19.05 7.91 10.20
CA GLU A 605 20.26 8.54 10.74
C GLU A 605 21.03 7.57 11.65
N ALA A 606 20.34 6.79 12.47
CA ALA A 606 20.95 5.76 13.30
C ALA A 606 21.62 4.65 12.46
N LEU A 607 20.97 4.16 11.41
CA LEU A 607 21.54 3.16 10.48
C LEU A 607 22.80 3.68 9.79
N ILE A 608 22.82 4.96 9.41
CA ILE A 608 23.98 5.61 8.77
C ILE A 608 25.12 5.75 9.78
N ALA A 609 24.81 6.03 11.05
CA ALA A 609 25.78 6.19 12.12
C ALA A 609 26.34 4.86 12.66
N ASP A 610 25.71 3.70 12.37
CA ASP A 610 26.20 2.40 12.84
C ASP A 610 27.49 2.00 12.10
N ASP A 611 28.61 2.19 12.79
CA ASP A 611 29.94 1.90 12.27
C ASP A 611 30.17 0.40 12.03
N ARG A 612 29.60 -0.49 12.85
CA ARG A 612 29.75 -1.94 12.67
C ARG A 612 29.04 -2.40 11.39
N ARG A 613 27.84 -1.87 11.14
CA ARG A 613 27.08 -2.13 9.91
C ARG A 613 27.81 -1.59 8.68
N ASN A 614 28.36 -0.39 8.76
CA ASN A 614 29.14 0.19 7.65
C ASN A 614 30.43 -0.57 7.37
N ARG A 615 31.12 -1.10 8.39
CA ARG A 615 32.28 -1.99 8.20
C ARG A 615 31.88 -3.28 7.47
N LEU A 616 30.79 -3.93 7.91
CA LEU A 616 30.25 -5.12 7.23
C LEU A 616 30.01 -4.86 5.74
N ILE A 617 29.42 -3.70 5.41
CA ILE A 617 29.17 -3.31 4.02
C ILE A 617 30.47 -3.18 3.23
N VAL A 618 31.45 -2.48 3.79
CA VAL A 618 32.75 -2.23 3.14
C VAL A 618 33.51 -3.53 2.93
N ASP A 619 33.50 -4.43 3.91
CA ASP A 619 34.17 -5.74 3.84
C ASP A 619 33.56 -6.64 2.76
N ASP A 620 32.22 -6.67 2.67
CA ASP A 620 31.52 -7.44 1.64
C ASP A 620 31.75 -6.86 0.23
N VAL A 621 31.81 -5.53 0.09
CA VAL A 621 32.16 -4.87 -1.19
C VAL A 621 33.59 -5.22 -1.59
N ALA A 622 34.55 -5.14 -0.66
CA ALA A 622 35.94 -5.49 -0.90
C ALA A 622 36.12 -6.97 -1.26
N ALA A 623 35.34 -7.87 -0.66
CA ALA A 623 35.31 -9.29 -1.02
C ALA A 623 34.80 -9.48 -2.46
N ALA A 624 33.69 -8.85 -2.85
CA ALA A 624 33.16 -8.95 -4.20
C ALA A 624 34.14 -8.43 -5.26
N VAL A 625 34.85 -7.33 -4.99
CA VAL A 625 35.89 -6.80 -5.89
C VAL A 625 37.05 -7.79 -6.05
N ARG A 626 37.53 -8.40 -4.95
CA ARG A 626 38.58 -9.44 -4.99
C ARG A 626 38.17 -10.70 -5.75
N GLU A 627 36.87 -10.99 -5.79
CA GLU A 627 36.30 -12.06 -6.63
C GLU A 627 36.22 -11.70 -8.13
N GLY A 628 36.69 -10.51 -8.53
CA GLY A 628 36.67 -10.02 -9.91
C GLY A 628 35.29 -9.55 -10.37
N ARG A 629 34.35 -9.30 -9.44
CA ARG A 629 32.99 -8.85 -9.75
C ARG A 629 32.95 -7.36 -10.05
N SER A 630 31.88 -6.91 -10.71
CA SER A 630 31.64 -5.49 -11.03
C SER A 630 30.47 -4.94 -10.21
N PRO A 631 30.70 -4.55 -8.95
CA PRO A 631 29.64 -4.14 -8.04
C PRO A 631 29.13 -2.71 -8.23
N VAL A 632 27.87 -2.53 -7.87
CA VAL A 632 27.23 -1.25 -7.60
C VAL A 632 26.73 -1.21 -6.16
N VAL A 633 27.06 -0.12 -5.45
CA VAL A 633 26.67 0.12 -4.07
C VAL A 633 25.63 1.23 -4.05
N LEU A 634 24.43 0.93 -3.52
CA LEU A 634 23.31 1.85 -3.48
C LEU A 634 22.94 2.25 -2.07
N THR A 635 22.79 3.56 -1.86
CA THR A 635 22.25 4.18 -0.66
C THR A 635 21.26 5.30 -1.04
N GLU A 636 20.35 5.68 -0.15
CA GLU A 636 19.37 6.75 -0.39
C GLU A 636 19.80 8.11 0.16
N ARG A 637 20.93 8.19 0.88
CA ARG A 637 21.35 9.40 1.61
C ARG A 637 22.75 9.82 1.22
N THR A 638 22.91 11.09 0.84
CA THR A 638 24.20 11.66 0.43
C THR A 638 25.28 11.54 1.52
N ARG A 639 24.90 11.75 2.79
CA ARG A 639 25.82 11.61 3.93
C ARG A 639 26.40 10.19 4.04
N HIS A 640 25.56 9.17 3.84
CA HIS A 640 26.00 7.77 3.89
C HIS A 640 26.89 7.42 2.70
N LEU A 641 26.53 7.94 1.52
CA LEU A 641 27.34 7.82 0.31
C LEU A 641 28.75 8.39 0.53
N GLU A 642 28.87 9.56 1.14
CA GLU A 642 30.16 10.18 1.44
C GLU A 642 31.00 9.32 2.41
N GLN A 643 30.39 8.78 3.47
CA GLN A 643 31.07 7.90 4.42
C GLN A 643 31.54 6.58 3.79
N LEU A 644 30.70 5.96 2.95
CA LEU A 644 31.07 4.75 2.23
C LEU A 644 32.17 5.03 1.19
N ALA A 645 32.11 6.18 0.52
CA ALA A 645 33.13 6.59 -0.45
C ALA A 645 34.51 6.74 0.22
N GLU A 646 34.56 7.41 1.36
CA GLU A 646 35.80 7.61 2.13
C GLU A 646 36.42 6.27 2.51
N ARG A 647 35.61 5.32 3.00
CA ARG A 647 36.07 3.99 3.43
C ARG A 647 36.47 3.06 2.28
N LEU A 648 35.81 3.17 1.13
CA LEU A 648 36.10 2.35 -0.04
C LEU A 648 37.26 2.88 -0.88
N SER A 649 37.52 4.19 -0.85
CA SER A 649 38.59 4.81 -1.64
C SER A 649 40.00 4.24 -1.42
N PRO A 650 40.44 3.83 -0.20
CA PRO A 650 41.74 3.19 -0.04
C PRO A 650 41.77 1.71 -0.46
N ILE A 651 40.61 1.08 -0.66
CA ILE A 651 40.48 -0.37 -0.91
C ILE A 651 40.26 -0.65 -2.40
N VAL A 652 39.54 0.24 -3.09
CA VAL A 652 39.08 0.05 -4.47
C VAL A 652 39.89 0.94 -5.40
N ARG A 653 40.59 0.36 -6.38
CA ARG A 653 41.41 1.10 -7.35
C ARG A 653 40.60 2.09 -8.18
N HIS A 654 39.42 1.68 -8.65
CA HIS A 654 38.55 2.55 -9.46
C HIS A 654 37.16 2.70 -8.81
N LEU A 655 37.04 3.70 -7.92
CA LEU A 655 35.77 4.08 -7.31
C LEU A 655 35.12 5.24 -8.09
N VAL A 656 33.94 5.00 -8.65
CA VAL A 656 33.14 6.02 -9.36
C VAL A 656 31.93 6.39 -8.51
N VAL A 657 31.85 7.64 -8.07
CA VAL A 657 30.80 8.13 -7.19
C VAL A 657 29.78 8.96 -7.96
N LEU A 658 28.51 8.58 -7.91
CA LEU A 658 27.41 9.20 -8.65
C LEU A 658 26.30 9.67 -7.68
N ARG A 659 26.23 10.98 -7.45
CA ARG A 659 25.24 11.58 -6.51
C ARG A 659 24.24 12.49 -7.22
N GLY A 660 23.02 12.56 -6.69
CA GLY A 660 22.02 13.55 -7.10
C GLY A 660 22.54 14.98 -6.86
N GLY A 661 22.32 15.88 -7.81
CA GLY A 661 22.75 17.29 -7.72
C GLY A 661 24.17 17.59 -8.21
N MET A 662 24.88 16.64 -8.82
CA MET A 662 26.17 16.91 -9.49
C MET A 662 26.01 17.91 -10.64
N GLY A 663 26.98 18.81 -10.78
CA GLY A 663 27.04 19.70 -11.95
C GLY A 663 27.27 18.92 -13.24
N ARG A 664 26.79 19.45 -14.37
CA ARG A 664 26.86 18.79 -15.70
C ARG A 664 28.27 18.31 -16.06
N ARG A 665 29.30 19.11 -15.76
CA ARG A 665 30.71 18.77 -16.04
C ARG A 665 31.20 17.61 -15.18
N GLN A 666 30.99 17.68 -13.86
CA GLN A 666 31.37 16.62 -12.92
C GLN A 666 30.73 15.27 -13.29
N LEU A 667 29.48 15.31 -13.75
CA LEU A 667 28.79 14.11 -14.19
C LEU A 667 29.37 13.52 -15.47
N GLN A 668 29.69 14.38 -16.44
CA GLN A 668 30.35 13.95 -17.68
C GLN A 668 31.73 13.37 -17.38
N ASP A 669 32.50 13.98 -16.49
CA ASP A 669 33.82 13.51 -16.09
C ASP A 669 33.73 12.13 -15.41
N ALA A 670 32.78 11.93 -14.49
CA ALA A 670 32.57 10.63 -13.81
C ALA A 670 32.12 9.51 -14.78
N LEU A 671 31.25 9.83 -15.74
CA LEU A 671 30.84 8.86 -16.77
C LEU A 671 31.96 8.57 -17.77
N ALA A 672 32.74 9.58 -18.16
CA ALA A 672 33.91 9.40 -19.01
C ALA A 672 34.98 8.55 -18.32
N GLN A 673 35.21 8.77 -17.03
CA GLN A 673 36.06 7.92 -16.21
C GLN A 673 35.56 6.48 -16.21
N LEU A 674 34.26 6.25 -16.02
CA LEU A 674 33.67 4.92 -16.02
C LEU A 674 33.90 4.19 -17.35
N VAL A 675 33.71 4.87 -18.48
CA VAL A 675 33.93 4.32 -19.83
C VAL A 675 35.42 4.07 -20.12
N ALA A 676 36.31 4.90 -19.57
CA ALA A 676 37.76 4.76 -19.77
C ALA A 676 38.38 3.58 -19.00
N ILE A 677 37.71 3.04 -17.97
CA ILE A 677 38.21 1.89 -17.20
C ILE A 677 38.14 0.64 -18.09
N PRO A 678 39.28 -0.05 -18.34
CA PRO A 678 39.31 -1.30 -19.11
C PRO A 678 38.36 -2.37 -18.56
N GLU A 679 37.89 -3.25 -19.42
CA GLU A 679 36.97 -4.34 -19.02
C GLU A 679 37.60 -5.32 -18.00
N SER A 680 38.91 -5.48 -18.04
CA SER A 680 39.68 -6.36 -17.15
C SER A 680 40.03 -5.74 -15.80
N GLU A 681 39.81 -4.43 -15.62
CA GLU A 681 40.16 -3.73 -14.38
C GLU A 681 38.97 -3.66 -13.41
N GLU A 682 39.29 -3.82 -12.12
CA GLU A 682 38.32 -3.71 -11.04
C GLU A 682 37.67 -2.33 -10.98
N ARG A 683 36.39 -2.27 -10.60
CA ARG A 683 35.72 -0.99 -10.31
C ARG A 683 34.55 -1.17 -9.35
N VAL A 684 34.21 -0.09 -8.66
CA VAL A 684 32.97 0.00 -7.88
C VAL A 684 32.24 1.27 -8.27
N VAL A 685 30.94 1.15 -8.55
CA VAL A 685 30.06 2.31 -8.71
C VAL A 685 29.31 2.53 -7.40
N LEU A 686 29.46 3.68 -6.77
CA LEU A 686 28.74 4.06 -5.57
C LEU A 686 27.75 5.16 -5.92
N ALA A 687 26.45 4.93 -5.74
CA ALA A 687 25.43 5.85 -6.22
C ALA A 687 24.26 6.04 -5.25
N THR A 688 23.58 7.19 -5.36
CA THR A 688 22.26 7.34 -4.74
C THR A 688 21.18 6.61 -5.54
N GLY A 689 20.16 6.05 -4.88
CA GLY A 689 19.09 5.29 -5.53
C GLY A 689 18.36 6.07 -6.63
N GLY A 690 18.22 7.39 -6.45
CA GLY A 690 17.66 8.29 -7.46
C GLY A 690 18.49 8.40 -8.75
N TYR A 691 19.79 8.04 -8.76
CA TYR A 691 20.63 8.06 -9.96
C TYR A 691 20.63 6.73 -10.70
N LEU A 692 20.72 5.59 -9.98
CA LEU A 692 20.77 4.28 -10.62
C LEU A 692 19.40 3.74 -11.07
N GLY A 693 18.32 4.22 -10.45
CA GLY A 693 16.95 3.80 -10.79
C GLY A 693 16.61 4.00 -12.27
N GLU A 694 17.09 5.09 -12.88
CA GLU A 694 16.69 5.52 -14.22
C GLU A 694 17.88 6.13 -15.01
N GLY A 695 18.12 5.61 -16.21
CA GLY A 695 19.07 6.19 -17.17
C GLY A 695 20.53 5.79 -17.00
N PHE A 696 20.88 4.91 -16.05
CA PHE A 696 22.22 4.32 -15.98
C PHE A 696 22.35 3.06 -16.87
N ASP A 697 23.44 2.97 -17.63
CA ASP A 697 23.75 1.86 -18.53
C ASP A 697 25.22 1.42 -18.37
N ASP A 698 25.41 0.21 -17.85
CA ASP A 698 26.71 -0.47 -17.80
C ASP A 698 26.46 -1.99 -17.79
N ALA A 699 26.88 -2.67 -18.85
CA ALA A 699 26.64 -4.10 -19.03
C ALA A 699 27.46 -4.99 -18.09
N ARG A 700 28.61 -4.50 -17.58
CA ARG A 700 29.52 -5.26 -16.72
C ARG A 700 28.91 -5.54 -15.34
N LEU A 701 27.96 -4.71 -14.88
CA LEU A 701 27.38 -4.84 -13.54
C LEU A 701 26.78 -6.23 -13.26
N ASP A 702 27.27 -6.89 -12.22
CA ASP A 702 26.86 -8.24 -11.82
C ASP A 702 26.49 -8.37 -10.33
N THR A 703 26.76 -7.33 -9.54
CA THR A 703 26.61 -7.36 -8.08
C THR A 703 26.01 -6.05 -7.59
N LEU A 704 24.98 -6.13 -6.76
CA LEU A 704 24.31 -4.97 -6.16
C LEU A 704 24.37 -5.06 -4.64
N PHE A 705 24.78 -3.98 -3.98
CA PHE A 705 24.70 -3.82 -2.54
C PHE A 705 23.60 -2.82 -2.19
N LEU A 706 22.54 -3.28 -1.52
CA LEU A 706 21.44 -2.44 -1.03
C LEU A 706 21.71 -2.05 0.42
N THR A 707 22.40 -0.93 0.62
CA THR A 707 22.95 -0.57 1.94
C THR A 707 21.95 0.11 2.85
N LEU A 708 20.82 0.61 2.33
CA LEU A 708 19.71 1.12 3.14
C LEU A 708 18.40 0.40 2.78
N PRO A 709 17.48 0.25 3.75
CA PRO A 709 16.25 -0.48 3.53
C PRO A 709 15.36 0.24 2.50
N VAL A 710 14.83 -0.53 1.55
CA VAL A 710 13.78 -0.11 0.62
C VAL A 710 12.58 -1.03 0.83
N SER A 711 11.36 -0.61 0.51
CA SER A 711 10.16 -1.46 0.71
C SER A 711 9.27 -1.61 -0.51
N TRP A 712 9.54 -0.89 -1.59
CA TRP A 712 8.72 -0.93 -2.80
C TRP A 712 9.32 -1.90 -3.84
N ARG A 713 8.58 -2.97 -4.16
CA ARG A 713 8.79 -3.94 -5.25
C ARG A 713 9.25 -3.29 -6.55
N GLY A 714 8.61 -2.20 -6.99
CA GLY A 714 8.98 -1.52 -8.24
C GLY A 714 10.39 -0.96 -8.25
N THR A 715 10.83 -0.37 -7.13
CA THR A 715 12.21 0.09 -6.96
C THR A 715 13.20 -1.07 -6.98
N ILE A 716 12.86 -2.19 -6.32
CA ILE A 716 13.67 -3.42 -6.35
C ILE A 716 13.80 -3.97 -7.77
N ALA A 717 12.70 -4.04 -8.52
CA ALA A 717 12.71 -4.50 -9.90
C ALA A 717 13.55 -3.60 -10.81
N GLN A 718 13.51 -2.28 -10.61
CA GLN A 718 14.35 -1.33 -11.33
C GLN A 718 15.84 -1.56 -11.02
N TYR A 719 16.23 -1.65 -9.75
CA TYR A 719 17.63 -1.85 -9.35
C TYR A 719 18.17 -3.21 -9.80
N ALA A 720 17.47 -4.29 -9.48
CA ALA A 720 17.88 -5.64 -9.84
C ALA A 720 18.00 -5.79 -11.36
N GLY A 721 17.07 -5.23 -12.12
CA GLY A 721 17.08 -5.37 -13.56
C GLY A 721 18.17 -4.59 -14.30
N ARG A 722 18.90 -3.68 -13.63
CA ARG A 722 20.14 -3.10 -14.19
C ARG A 722 21.26 -4.12 -14.30
N LEU A 723 21.26 -5.14 -13.44
CA LEU A 723 22.25 -6.23 -13.45
C LEU A 723 21.99 -7.24 -14.58
N HIS A 724 20.78 -7.26 -15.15
CA HIS A 724 20.32 -8.32 -16.08
C HIS A 724 20.79 -8.13 -17.53
N ARG A 725 21.62 -7.12 -17.81
CA ARG A 725 22.21 -6.93 -19.13
C ARG A 725 23.18 -8.08 -19.43
N LEU A 726 23.17 -8.59 -20.66
CA LEU A 726 24.07 -9.65 -21.10
C LEU A 726 25.51 -9.10 -21.19
N HIS A 727 26.48 -9.91 -20.75
CA HIS A 727 27.91 -9.65 -20.84
C HIS A 727 28.64 -11.00 -20.84
N ASP A 728 29.70 -11.15 -21.63
CA ASP A 728 30.32 -12.46 -21.88
C ASP A 728 30.94 -13.11 -20.63
N SER A 729 31.42 -12.29 -19.69
CA SER A 729 31.95 -12.74 -18.39
C SER A 729 30.88 -13.04 -17.34
N LYS A 730 29.60 -12.75 -17.59
CA LYS A 730 28.54 -12.81 -16.57
C LYS A 730 27.90 -14.19 -16.50
N ARG A 731 28.18 -14.90 -15.41
CA ARG A 731 27.63 -16.23 -15.09
C ARG A 731 26.64 -16.24 -13.93
N GLU A 732 26.69 -15.21 -13.07
CA GLU A 732 25.85 -15.08 -11.90
C GLU A 732 25.61 -13.59 -11.61
N VAL A 733 24.40 -13.25 -11.16
CA VAL A 733 24.05 -11.94 -10.61
C VAL A 733 23.75 -12.07 -9.11
N ARG A 734 24.39 -11.21 -8.29
CA ARG A 734 24.24 -11.20 -6.82
C ARG A 734 23.63 -9.89 -6.31
N ILE A 735 22.72 -9.99 -5.35
CA ILE A 735 22.23 -8.86 -4.57
C ILE A 735 22.57 -9.11 -3.10
N TYR A 736 23.31 -8.21 -2.46
CA TYR A 736 23.50 -8.19 -1.02
C TYR A 736 22.45 -7.28 -0.38
N ASP A 737 21.59 -7.86 0.46
CA ASP A 737 20.55 -7.13 1.21
C ASP A 737 20.88 -7.16 2.71
N TYR A 738 21.17 -6.00 3.28
CA TYR A 738 21.48 -5.86 4.70
C TYR A 738 20.17 -5.81 5.51
N ALA A 739 19.88 -6.92 6.21
CA ALA A 739 18.62 -7.13 6.90
C ALA A 739 18.73 -6.77 8.39
N ASP A 740 18.15 -5.63 8.76
CA ASP A 740 18.13 -5.11 10.13
C ASP A 740 16.94 -5.71 10.92
N LEU A 741 17.00 -7.02 11.18
CA LEU A 741 15.86 -7.83 11.68
C LEU A 741 15.41 -7.52 13.11
N ASN A 742 16.29 -6.94 13.94
CA ASN A 742 15.97 -6.58 15.32
C ASN A 742 15.03 -5.37 15.45
N VAL A 743 14.68 -4.72 14.32
CA VAL A 743 13.74 -3.59 14.28
C VAL A 743 12.45 -4.05 13.59
N PRO A 744 11.31 -4.16 14.30
CA PRO A 744 10.07 -4.72 13.73
C PRO A 744 9.57 -4.03 12.46
N MET A 745 9.83 -2.72 12.32
CA MET A 745 9.51 -2.00 11.09
C MET A 745 10.42 -2.41 9.92
N LEU A 746 11.73 -2.55 10.14
CA LEU A 746 12.69 -2.92 9.11
C LEU A 746 12.57 -4.39 8.71
N ALA A 747 12.23 -5.27 9.66
CA ALA A 747 11.88 -6.66 9.39
C ALA A 747 10.69 -6.76 8.43
N ARG A 748 9.58 -6.04 8.70
CA ARG A 748 8.43 -5.98 7.77
C ARG A 748 8.80 -5.40 6.41
N MET A 749 9.73 -4.45 6.34
CA MET A 749 10.22 -3.93 5.06
C MET A 749 11.06 -4.98 4.31
N PHE A 750 11.86 -5.76 5.03
CA PHE A 750 12.64 -6.87 4.48
C PHE A 750 11.74 -7.97 3.90
N ASP A 751 10.67 -8.34 4.60
CA ASP A 751 9.68 -9.32 4.08
C ASP A 751 9.07 -8.86 2.75
N ARG A 752 8.75 -7.56 2.64
CA ARG A 752 8.26 -6.96 1.38
C ARG A 752 9.32 -6.99 0.28
N ARG A 753 10.61 -6.78 0.61
CA ARG A 753 11.70 -6.92 -0.37
C ARG A 753 11.87 -8.35 -0.84
N CYS A 754 11.78 -9.33 0.05
CA CYS A 754 11.85 -10.76 -0.30
C CYS A 754 10.82 -11.11 -1.38
N LYS A 755 9.56 -10.75 -1.15
CA LYS A 755 8.49 -10.91 -2.16
C LYS A 755 8.81 -10.18 -3.47
N GLY A 756 9.54 -9.07 -3.41
CA GLY A 756 10.02 -8.35 -4.59
C GLY A 756 11.12 -9.06 -5.36
N TYR A 757 12.11 -9.63 -4.68
CA TYR A 757 13.16 -10.42 -5.31
C TYR A 757 12.60 -11.66 -6.01
N GLU A 758 11.71 -12.39 -5.34
CA GLU A 758 11.06 -13.59 -5.88
C GLU A 758 10.24 -13.28 -7.15
N ALA A 759 9.55 -12.13 -7.16
CA ALA A 759 8.79 -11.66 -8.34
C ALA A 759 9.66 -11.48 -9.57
N VAL A 760 10.90 -11.01 -9.34
CA VAL A 760 11.89 -10.74 -10.38
C VAL A 760 12.64 -12.03 -10.77
N GLY A 761 12.42 -13.14 -10.06
CA GLY A 761 13.01 -14.45 -10.32
C GLY A 761 14.32 -14.71 -9.59
N TYR A 762 14.60 -13.99 -8.51
CA TYR A 762 15.77 -14.25 -7.66
C TYR A 762 15.50 -15.35 -6.64
N THR A 763 16.53 -16.16 -6.38
CA THR A 763 16.56 -17.10 -5.27
C THR A 763 17.15 -16.42 -4.04
N ILE A 764 16.44 -16.47 -2.91
CA ILE A 764 16.89 -15.83 -1.66
C ILE A 764 17.69 -16.83 -0.82
N LEU A 765 18.95 -16.50 -0.59
CA LEU A 765 19.89 -17.21 0.24
C LEU A 765 19.96 -16.52 1.61
N LEU A 766 19.28 -17.12 2.58
CA LEU A 766 19.32 -16.72 3.99
C LEU A 766 20.39 -17.54 4.72
N PRO A 767 21.39 -16.92 5.39
CA PRO A 767 22.27 -17.65 6.28
C PRO A 767 21.49 -18.14 7.52
N ALA A 768 21.92 -19.24 8.11
CA ALA A 768 21.29 -19.81 9.31
C ALA A 768 21.23 -18.84 10.51
N SER A 769 22.16 -17.88 10.54
CA SER A 769 22.22 -16.76 11.49
C SER A 769 21.10 -15.71 11.34
N ALA A 770 20.16 -15.90 10.41
CA ALA A 770 19.08 -14.94 10.09
C ALA A 770 17.78 -15.19 10.87
N VAL A 771 17.71 -16.19 11.73
CA VAL A 771 16.53 -16.49 12.56
C VAL A 771 16.78 -15.92 13.97
N PRO A 772 16.11 -14.83 14.38
CA PRO A 772 16.31 -14.24 15.71
C PRO A 772 16.02 -15.26 16.81
N GLY A 773 17.00 -15.52 17.68
CA GLY A 773 16.92 -16.52 18.75
C GLY A 773 17.43 -17.92 18.37
N TRP A 774 17.82 -18.16 17.11
CA TRP A 774 18.49 -19.40 16.71
C TRP A 774 20.00 -19.33 16.98
N PRO A 775 20.65 -20.42 17.41
CA PRO A 775 22.09 -20.45 17.62
C PRO A 775 22.85 -20.14 16.31
N PRO A 776 23.67 -19.07 16.25
CA PRO A 776 24.30 -18.61 15.00
C PRO A 776 25.30 -19.61 14.41
N GLU A 777 25.85 -20.50 15.23
CA GLU A 777 26.77 -21.58 14.87
C GLU A 777 26.09 -22.79 14.23
N VAL A 778 24.76 -22.96 14.36
CA VAL A 778 24.05 -24.14 13.86
C VAL A 778 23.43 -23.85 12.48
N PRO A 779 23.92 -24.48 11.39
CA PRO A 779 23.40 -24.24 10.06
C PRO A 779 22.01 -24.87 9.83
N LEU A 780 21.05 -24.08 9.35
CA LEU A 780 19.75 -24.57 8.88
C LEU A 780 19.81 -24.91 7.37
N PRO A 781 19.22 -26.04 6.93
CA PRO A 781 19.11 -26.37 5.51
C PRO A 781 18.38 -25.28 4.70
N VAL A 782 18.92 -24.99 3.51
CA VAL A 782 18.46 -23.85 2.69
C VAL A 782 17.38 -24.22 1.66
N ALA A 783 17.08 -25.51 1.48
CA ALA A 783 16.10 -25.99 0.50
C ALA A 783 14.68 -25.46 0.79
N ALA A 784 13.99 -24.99 -0.25
CA ALA A 784 12.67 -24.35 -0.12
C ALA A 784 11.57 -25.28 0.39
N GLU A 785 11.70 -26.59 0.13
CA GLU A 785 10.79 -27.62 0.64
C GLU A 785 11.03 -27.87 2.12
N TRP A 786 12.31 -27.95 2.54
CA TRP A 786 12.70 -28.08 3.95
C TRP A 786 12.17 -26.89 4.76
N LYS A 787 12.40 -25.65 4.30
CA LYS A 787 11.89 -24.45 5.02
C LYS A 787 10.38 -24.47 5.20
N ARG A 788 9.62 -24.93 4.20
CA ARG A 788 8.15 -25.05 4.30
C ARG A 788 7.73 -26.13 5.28
N ALA A 789 8.37 -27.30 5.24
CA ALA A 789 8.02 -28.44 6.09
C ALA A 789 8.39 -28.23 7.57
N TYR A 790 9.47 -27.51 7.87
CA TYR A 790 10.03 -27.40 9.22
C TYR A 790 9.86 -26.02 9.89
N ALA A 791 9.26 -25.05 9.21
CA ALA A 791 9.08 -23.69 9.74
C ALA A 791 8.34 -23.64 11.08
N ALA A 792 7.27 -24.43 11.24
CA ALA A 792 6.48 -24.46 12.47
C ALA A 792 7.29 -24.99 13.66
N SER A 793 8.07 -26.05 13.45
CA SER A 793 8.96 -26.62 14.47
C SER A 793 10.09 -25.66 14.85
N VAL A 794 10.69 -24.97 13.88
CA VAL A 794 11.69 -23.91 14.17
C VAL A 794 11.07 -22.80 15.01
N GLN A 795 9.87 -22.31 14.67
CA GLN A 795 9.17 -21.31 15.46
C GLN A 795 8.85 -21.78 16.89
N ARG A 796 8.45 -23.05 17.04
CA ARG A 796 8.20 -23.68 18.35
C ARG A 796 9.47 -23.72 19.20
N LEU A 797 10.60 -24.13 18.62
CA LEU A 797 11.90 -24.17 19.29
C LEU A 797 12.36 -22.78 19.73
N LEU A 798 12.17 -21.76 18.90
CA LEU A 798 12.50 -20.38 19.25
C LEU A 798 11.66 -19.86 20.42
N ARG A 799 10.34 -20.09 20.37
CA ARG A 799 9.41 -19.63 21.42
C ARG A 799 9.77 -20.21 22.78
N ASP A 800 10.12 -21.48 22.79
CA ASP A 800 10.38 -22.20 24.03
C ASP A 800 11.86 -22.21 24.42
N GLY A 801 12.75 -21.57 23.64
CA GLY A 801 14.20 -21.55 23.83
C GLY A 801 14.94 -22.72 23.17
N VAL A 802 16.02 -22.40 22.45
CA VAL A 802 16.90 -23.36 21.76
C VAL A 802 18.37 -22.99 21.97
N ASP A 803 19.17 -23.95 22.41
CA ASP A 803 20.63 -23.85 22.50
C ASP A 803 21.30 -24.59 21.32
N ALA A 804 22.61 -24.39 21.12
CA ALA A 804 23.33 -25.00 20.01
C ALA A 804 23.23 -26.55 19.99
N PRO A 805 23.40 -27.27 21.11
CA PRO A 805 23.25 -28.73 21.13
C PRO A 805 21.85 -29.21 20.72
N LEU A 806 20.77 -28.53 21.17
CA LEU A 806 19.41 -28.86 20.75
C LEU A 806 19.17 -28.53 19.29
N GLY A 807 19.72 -27.42 18.81
CA GLY A 807 19.66 -27.01 17.40
C GLY A 807 20.33 -28.02 16.47
N GLU A 808 21.52 -28.54 16.84
CA GLU A 808 22.22 -29.57 16.08
C GLU A 808 21.42 -30.87 16.01
N LEU A 809 20.86 -31.33 17.13
CA LEU A 809 20.01 -32.52 17.17
C LEU A 809 18.75 -32.35 16.30
N PHE A 810 18.15 -31.15 16.29
CA PHE A 810 17.02 -30.86 15.42
C PHE A 810 17.39 -30.96 13.94
N VAL A 811 18.51 -30.35 13.53
CA VAL A 811 18.97 -30.39 12.14
C VAL A 811 19.29 -31.82 11.72
N HIS A 812 19.93 -32.61 12.59
CA HIS A 812 20.18 -34.01 12.34
C HIS A 812 18.90 -34.86 12.22
N ALA A 813 17.88 -34.58 13.04
CA ALA A 813 16.57 -35.24 12.93
C ALA A 813 15.76 -34.79 11.70
N ALA A 814 15.99 -33.57 11.21
CA ALA A 814 15.27 -32.97 10.09
C ALA A 814 15.91 -33.20 8.71
N CYS A 815 17.09 -33.83 8.63
CA CYS A 815 17.77 -34.19 7.40
C CYS A 815 17.34 -35.58 6.91
N THR A 816 16.87 -35.68 5.66
CA THR A 816 16.65 -36.96 4.99
C THR A 816 17.98 -37.49 4.43
N PHE A 817 18.45 -38.63 4.94
CA PHE A 817 19.63 -39.31 4.41
C PHE A 817 19.28 -40.06 3.11
N GLU A 818 20.17 -40.03 2.12
CA GLU A 818 19.99 -40.79 0.86
C GLU A 818 20.20 -42.30 1.09
N GLU A 819 19.46 -43.13 0.34
CA GLU A 819 19.52 -44.60 0.38
C GLU A 819 20.93 -45.09 -0.01
N GLY A 820 21.79 -45.28 0.99
CA GLY A 820 23.18 -45.72 0.81
C GLY A 820 24.07 -45.49 2.03
N ASP A 821 23.69 -44.58 2.93
CA ASP A 821 24.38 -44.40 4.21
C ASP A 821 24.10 -45.61 5.13
N THR A 822 25.16 -46.31 5.54
CA THR A 822 25.02 -47.45 6.46
C THR A 822 24.50 -47.00 7.82
N GLY A 823 23.31 -47.48 8.17
CA GLY A 823 22.72 -47.44 9.52
C GLY A 823 21.30 -46.88 9.55
N VAL A 824 20.29 -47.72 9.30
CA VAL A 824 18.85 -47.40 9.50
C VAL A 824 18.57 -46.91 10.95
N GLU A 825 19.45 -47.23 11.89
CA GLU A 825 19.41 -46.79 13.30
C GLU A 825 19.75 -45.30 13.50
N ARG A 826 20.38 -44.62 12.53
CA ARG A 826 20.95 -43.28 12.73
C ARG A 826 19.89 -42.17 12.79
N ALA A 827 18.88 -42.23 11.91
CA ALA A 827 17.76 -41.27 11.91
C ALA A 827 16.82 -41.50 13.11
N ARG A 828 16.58 -42.77 13.45
CA ARG A 828 15.80 -43.17 14.63
C ARG A 828 16.45 -42.63 15.92
N SER A 829 17.73 -42.91 16.12
CA SER A 829 18.48 -42.42 17.28
C SER A 829 18.57 -40.89 17.36
N ALA A 830 18.66 -40.20 16.21
CA ALA A 830 18.68 -38.74 16.17
C ALA A 830 17.33 -38.13 16.58
N SER A 831 16.20 -38.63 16.08
CA SER A 831 14.87 -38.17 16.46
C SER A 831 14.54 -38.46 17.92
N GLU A 832 14.93 -39.64 18.43
CA GLU A 832 14.79 -40.01 19.84
C GLU A 832 15.64 -39.10 20.76
N ALA A 833 16.91 -38.91 20.43
CA ALA A 833 17.82 -38.05 21.18
C ALA A 833 17.36 -36.58 21.16
N PHE A 834 16.89 -36.10 20.01
CA PHE A 834 16.29 -34.77 19.87
C PHE A 834 15.05 -34.61 20.75
N LEU A 835 14.08 -35.53 20.67
CA LEU A 835 12.86 -35.48 21.47
C LEU A 835 13.16 -35.56 22.97
N TYR A 836 14.05 -36.46 23.38
CA TYR A 836 14.49 -36.59 24.76
C TYR A 836 15.13 -35.30 25.28
N ARG A 837 16.11 -34.75 24.55
CA ARG A 837 16.76 -33.50 24.93
C ARG A 837 15.75 -32.36 25.02
N ARG A 838 14.81 -32.29 24.07
CA ARG A 838 13.74 -31.30 24.06
C ARG A 838 12.86 -31.40 25.30
N LEU A 839 12.46 -32.60 25.70
CA LEU A 839 11.68 -32.83 26.91
C LEU A 839 12.46 -32.45 28.19
N GLN A 840 13.78 -32.59 28.21
CA GLN A 840 14.61 -32.13 29.33
C GLN A 840 14.73 -30.61 29.41
N THR A 841 14.64 -29.90 28.28
CA THR A 841 14.70 -28.42 28.25
C THR A 841 13.38 -27.74 28.64
N LEU A 842 12.27 -28.47 28.69
CA LEU A 842 10.95 -27.94 29.03
C LEU A 842 10.68 -28.08 30.54
N PRO A 843 10.27 -27.01 31.25
CA PRO A 843 9.98 -27.05 32.68
C PRO A 843 8.94 -28.11 33.08
N GLU A 844 7.96 -28.35 32.22
CA GLU A 844 6.84 -29.27 32.49
C GLU A 844 7.23 -30.74 32.37
N THR A 845 8.31 -31.07 31.67
CA THR A 845 8.73 -32.45 31.37
C THR A 845 10.15 -32.80 31.81
N ALA A 846 10.92 -31.81 32.27
CA ALA A 846 12.28 -32.00 32.77
C ALA A 846 12.33 -33.07 33.87
N GLY A 847 13.25 -34.03 33.72
CA GLY A 847 13.43 -35.14 34.64
C GLY A 847 12.34 -36.21 34.65
N LYS A 848 11.27 -36.08 33.85
CA LYS A 848 10.14 -37.03 33.87
C LYS A 848 10.30 -38.21 32.91
N PHE A 849 11.04 -38.04 31.82
CA PHE A 849 11.27 -39.09 30.82
C PHE A 849 12.70 -39.60 30.89
N HIS A 850 12.87 -40.88 30.59
CA HIS A 850 14.17 -41.56 30.44
C HIS A 850 14.22 -42.25 29.08
N LEU A 851 15.37 -42.19 28.42
CA LEU A 851 15.62 -42.77 27.09
C LEU A 851 15.99 -44.27 27.20
N ASN A 852 15.50 -45.11 26.29
CA ASN A 852 15.81 -46.54 26.12
C ASN A 852 15.67 -47.35 27.41
N VAL A 853 14.48 -47.35 28.00
CA VAL A 853 14.22 -48.04 29.27
C VAL A 853 13.74 -49.47 29.03
N GLU A 854 14.40 -50.44 29.66
CA GLU A 854 13.94 -51.82 29.70
C GLU A 854 12.92 -52.04 30.81
N LEU A 855 11.71 -52.44 30.43
CA LEU A 855 10.65 -52.88 31.33
C LEU A 855 10.71 -54.41 31.50
N PRO A 856 10.44 -54.93 32.72
CA PRO A 856 10.41 -56.37 32.99
C PRO A 856 9.12 -57.04 32.44
N ILE A 857 8.77 -56.74 31.19
CA ILE A 857 7.63 -57.29 30.45
C ILE A 857 8.21 -58.21 29.37
N PRO A 858 7.98 -59.53 29.42
CA PRO A 858 8.47 -60.45 28.41
C PRO A 858 7.88 -60.13 27.03
N PHE A 859 8.73 -59.99 26.01
CA PHE A 859 8.29 -59.70 24.64
C PHE A 859 9.22 -60.35 23.62
N ASP A 860 8.62 -61.01 22.62
CA ASP A 860 9.32 -61.52 21.43
C ASP A 860 10.54 -62.42 21.74
N GLY A 861 10.40 -63.30 22.74
CA GLY A 861 11.44 -64.23 23.19
C GLY A 861 12.50 -63.63 24.11
N ARG A 862 12.42 -62.33 24.44
CA ARG A 862 13.27 -61.65 25.42
C ARG A 862 12.56 -61.51 26.77
N GLY A 863 13.33 -61.54 27.86
CA GLY A 863 12.82 -61.40 29.23
C GLY A 863 12.45 -59.97 29.64
N ALA A 864 12.71 -58.98 28.77
CA ALA A 864 12.42 -57.57 28.98
C ALA A 864 12.00 -56.91 27.67
N MET A 865 11.28 -55.78 27.78
CA MET A 865 10.80 -54.96 26.67
C MET A 865 11.42 -53.56 26.77
N GLU A 866 12.17 -53.16 25.75
CA GLU A 866 12.74 -51.81 25.65
C GLU A 866 11.70 -50.83 25.09
N VAL A 867 11.61 -49.63 25.68
CA VAL A 867 10.77 -48.50 25.23
C VAL A 867 11.66 -47.29 24.97
N ASP A 868 11.42 -46.58 23.86
CA ASP A 868 12.29 -45.48 23.43
C ASP A 868 12.33 -44.34 24.46
N LEU A 869 11.17 -43.86 24.94
CA LEU A 869 11.13 -42.97 26.11
C LEU A 869 10.05 -43.37 27.11
N LEU A 870 10.39 -43.36 28.39
CA LEU A 870 9.48 -43.73 29.47
C LEU A 870 9.36 -42.64 30.53
N ALA A 871 8.14 -42.22 30.83
CA ALA A 871 7.79 -41.54 32.08
C ALA A 871 7.18 -42.53 33.06
N ALA A 872 8.02 -43.06 33.96
CA ALA A 872 7.64 -44.14 34.87
C ALA A 872 6.53 -43.74 35.85
N GLU A 873 6.61 -42.55 36.44
CA GLU A 873 5.62 -42.06 37.42
C GLU A 873 4.23 -41.84 36.80
N ALA A 874 4.19 -41.33 35.56
CA ALA A 874 2.94 -41.09 34.84
C ALA A 874 2.45 -42.33 34.06
N ARG A 875 3.24 -43.41 34.04
CA ARG A 875 3.07 -44.59 33.19
C ARG A 875 2.78 -44.23 31.73
N VAL A 876 3.59 -43.35 31.15
CA VAL A 876 3.53 -42.99 29.72
C VAL A 876 4.76 -43.54 29.01
N ALA A 877 4.55 -44.38 28.01
CA ALA A 877 5.57 -44.94 27.12
C ALA A 877 5.47 -44.24 25.76
N ILE A 878 6.61 -43.80 25.21
CA ILE A 878 6.71 -43.18 23.89
C ILE A 878 7.55 -44.06 22.98
N GLU A 879 7.05 -44.27 21.77
CA GLU A 879 7.73 -44.99 20.69
C GLU A 879 7.89 -44.05 19.49
N VAL A 880 9.08 -44.00 18.89
CA VAL A 880 9.42 -43.16 17.74
C VAL A 880 9.78 -44.05 16.55
N ASP A 881 8.84 -44.17 15.61
CA ASP A 881 8.96 -45.10 14.49
C ASP A 881 9.61 -44.47 13.26
N GLY A 882 10.62 -45.15 12.71
CA GLY A 882 11.15 -44.82 11.40
C GLY A 882 10.28 -45.34 10.23
N PRO A 883 10.51 -44.85 9.00
CA PRO A 883 9.73 -45.24 7.80
C PRO A 883 9.65 -46.76 7.55
N GLN A 884 10.69 -47.50 7.96
CA GLN A 884 10.77 -48.96 7.84
C GLN A 884 9.68 -49.73 8.61
N HIS A 885 9.10 -49.16 9.67
CA HIS A 885 8.04 -49.81 10.46
C HIS A 885 6.68 -49.84 9.75
N LEU A 886 6.50 -48.97 8.75
CA LEU A 886 5.31 -48.92 7.90
C LEU A 886 5.47 -49.75 6.61
N ALA A 887 6.70 -50.10 6.24
CA ALA A 887 7.01 -50.82 5.01
C ALA A 887 6.87 -52.36 5.13
N ASP A 888 6.93 -52.91 6.35
CA ASP A 888 6.84 -54.36 6.62
C ASP A 888 5.62 -54.72 7.50
N PRO A 889 4.62 -55.46 6.98
CA PRO A 889 3.48 -55.94 7.75
C PRO A 889 3.84 -56.80 8.97
N ALA A 890 5.01 -57.46 9.01
CA ALA A 890 5.47 -58.21 10.17
C ALA A 890 5.93 -57.28 11.30
N ALA A 891 6.71 -56.25 10.97
CA ALA A 891 7.11 -55.18 11.90
C ALA A 891 5.89 -54.46 12.49
N TYR A 892 4.93 -54.05 11.66
CA TYR A 892 3.69 -53.41 12.13
C TYR A 892 2.92 -54.29 13.14
N ARG A 893 2.75 -55.59 12.86
CA ARG A 893 2.05 -56.51 13.78
C ARG A 893 2.82 -56.69 15.09
N ARG A 894 4.15 -56.71 15.03
CA ARG A 894 5.01 -56.78 16.22
C ARG A 894 4.80 -55.55 17.09
N ASP A 895 4.81 -54.35 16.51
CA ASP A 895 4.63 -53.09 17.24
C ASP A 895 3.23 -52.99 17.86
N ARG A 896 2.18 -53.44 17.16
CA ARG A 896 0.82 -53.52 17.75
C ARG A 896 0.74 -54.48 18.96
N ARG A 897 1.48 -55.61 18.94
CA ARG A 897 1.56 -56.51 20.10
C ARG A 897 2.33 -55.88 21.26
N LYS A 898 3.39 -55.12 20.96
CA LYS A 898 4.13 -54.34 21.95
C LYS A 898 3.22 -53.33 22.65
N ASP A 899 2.45 -52.57 21.87
CA ASP A 899 1.49 -51.58 22.39
C ASP A 899 0.42 -52.25 23.29
N ALA A 900 -0.12 -53.39 22.86
CA ALA A 900 -1.13 -54.12 23.65
C ALA A 900 -0.58 -54.58 25.00
N LEU A 901 0.63 -55.14 25.04
CA LEU A 901 1.27 -55.59 26.29
C LEU A 901 1.61 -54.43 27.22
N LEU A 902 2.07 -53.29 26.68
CA LEU A 902 2.28 -52.08 27.47
C LEU A 902 0.96 -51.59 28.09
N GLN A 903 -0.13 -51.60 27.32
CA GLN A 903 -1.46 -51.20 27.80
C GLN A 903 -2.01 -52.16 28.85
N GLU A 904 -1.84 -53.47 28.68
CA GLU A 904 -2.19 -54.50 29.68
C GLU A 904 -1.46 -54.27 31.01
N ASN A 905 -0.22 -53.75 30.95
CA ASN A 905 0.57 -53.38 32.12
C ASN A 905 0.31 -51.94 32.63
N GLY A 906 -0.73 -51.28 32.10
CA GLY A 906 -1.24 -49.99 32.57
C GLY A 906 -0.51 -48.76 32.02
N TYR A 907 0.33 -48.92 31.01
CA TYR A 907 1.00 -47.80 30.34
C TYR A 907 0.10 -47.17 29.27
N LEU A 908 0.11 -45.83 29.18
CA LEU A 908 -0.37 -45.12 27.99
C LEU A 908 0.74 -45.13 26.95
N VAL A 909 0.49 -45.72 25.80
CA VAL A 909 1.45 -45.75 24.70
C VAL A 909 1.14 -44.62 23.72
N LEU A 910 2.14 -43.79 23.45
CA LEU A 910 2.11 -42.74 22.44
C LEU A 910 3.15 -43.06 21.38
N ARG A 911 2.73 -43.12 20.12
CA ARG A 911 3.60 -43.50 19.01
C ARG A 911 3.61 -42.37 18.00
N PHE A 912 4.81 -41.93 17.62
CA PHE A 912 5.02 -40.85 16.67
C PHE A 912 5.95 -41.33 15.55
N LEU A 913 5.76 -40.82 14.34
CA LEU A 913 6.75 -41.06 13.30
C LEU A 913 7.99 -40.19 13.55
N SER A 914 9.16 -40.69 13.19
CA SER A 914 10.41 -39.96 13.29
C SER A 914 10.36 -38.64 12.50
N GLU A 915 9.58 -38.60 11.42
CA GLU A 915 9.33 -37.38 10.64
C GLU A 915 8.40 -36.38 11.35
N ASP A 916 7.43 -36.84 12.16
CA ASP A 916 6.51 -35.97 12.91
C ASP A 916 7.24 -35.23 14.02
N VAL A 917 8.20 -35.90 14.66
CA VAL A 917 9.10 -35.29 15.66
C VAL A 917 9.84 -34.08 15.06
N GLY A 918 10.18 -34.14 13.76
CA GLY A 918 10.79 -33.03 13.03
C GLY A 918 9.79 -32.01 12.48
N LYS A 919 8.81 -32.44 11.68
CA LYS A 919 7.88 -31.57 10.91
C LYS A 919 6.73 -31.02 11.75
N HIS A 920 6.24 -31.80 12.71
CA HIS A 920 5.01 -31.57 13.48
C HIS A 920 5.27 -31.53 14.99
N LEU A 921 6.41 -30.94 15.39
CA LEU A 921 6.88 -30.93 16.78
C LEU A 921 5.84 -30.35 17.77
N ASP A 922 5.07 -29.35 17.35
CA ASP A 922 4.05 -28.72 18.20
C ASP A 922 2.96 -29.74 18.59
N ASP A 923 2.48 -30.54 17.64
CA ASP A 923 1.45 -31.56 17.88
C ASP A 923 1.97 -32.69 18.76
N VAL A 924 3.21 -33.12 18.55
CA VAL A 924 3.89 -34.13 19.39
C VAL A 924 3.97 -33.64 20.83
N LEU A 925 4.52 -32.45 21.08
CA LEU A 925 4.67 -31.90 22.43
C LEU A 925 3.30 -31.64 23.10
N ASN A 926 2.33 -31.10 22.35
CA ASN A 926 0.99 -30.86 22.88
C ASN A 926 0.30 -32.18 23.28
N THR A 927 0.46 -33.24 22.50
CA THR A 927 -0.07 -34.57 22.83
C THR A 927 0.57 -35.13 24.09
N LEU A 928 1.90 -35.01 24.22
CA LEU A 928 2.65 -35.45 25.40
C LEU A 928 2.23 -34.70 26.67
N LEU A 929 2.13 -33.38 26.61
CA LEU A 929 1.71 -32.56 27.75
C LEU A 929 0.26 -32.87 28.17
N ARG A 930 -0.65 -33.07 27.21
CA ARG A 930 -2.03 -33.50 27.50
C ARG A 930 -2.07 -34.88 28.16
N ALA A 931 -1.30 -35.83 27.65
CA ALA A 931 -1.22 -37.18 28.22
C ALA A 931 -0.70 -37.17 29.65
N LEU A 932 0.36 -36.41 29.94
CA LEU A 932 0.88 -36.23 31.29
C LEU A 932 -0.13 -35.55 32.21
N ALA A 933 -0.76 -34.47 31.76
CA ALA A 933 -1.76 -33.75 32.55
C ALA A 933 -2.98 -34.63 32.87
N HIS A 934 -3.39 -35.50 31.95
CA HIS A 934 -4.47 -36.45 32.18
C HIS A 934 -4.09 -37.52 33.20
N ARG A 935 -2.89 -38.10 33.08
CA ARG A 935 -2.38 -39.11 34.02
C ARG A 935 -2.11 -38.57 35.42
N GLN A 936 -1.76 -37.28 35.54
CA GLN A 936 -1.61 -36.62 36.84
C GLN A 936 -2.95 -36.32 37.54
N ARG A 937 -4.07 -36.26 36.80
CA ARG A 937 -5.41 -35.99 37.36
C ARG A 937 -6.14 -37.24 37.85
N ASP A 938 -5.64 -38.43 37.53
CA ASP A 938 -6.26 -39.70 37.90
C ASP A 938 -5.30 -40.53 38.79
N PRO A 939 -5.17 -40.20 40.09
CA PRO A 939 -4.35 -40.95 41.02
C PRO A 939 -5.15 -42.16 41.53
N SER A 940 -5.60 -43.02 40.64
CA SER A 940 -6.28 -44.26 41.01
C SER A 940 -5.25 -45.40 41.06
N PRO A 941 -4.94 -45.99 42.23
CA PRO A 941 -4.17 -47.22 42.28
C PRO A 941 -5.09 -48.36 41.83
N ARG A 942 -4.93 -48.83 40.60
CA ARG A 942 -5.42 -50.16 40.23
C ARG A 942 -4.32 -51.17 40.56
N HIS A 943 -4.20 -51.53 41.83
CA HIS A 943 -3.80 -52.89 42.19
C HIS A 943 -5.05 -53.79 42.14
N GLY A 944 -4.81 -55.10 41.97
CA GLY A 944 -5.87 -56.10 42.11
C GLY A 944 -6.54 -56.09 43.48
#